data_AF-B8C8W7-F1
#
_entry.id   AF-B8C8W7-F1
#
_cell.length_a   1.000
_cell.length_b   1.000
_cell.length_c   1.000
_cell.angle_alpha   90.00
_cell.angle_beta   90.00
_cell.angle_gamma   90.00
#
_symmetry.space_group_name_H-M   'P 1'
#
loop_
_entity.id
_entity.type
_entity.pdbx_description
1 polymer ?
#
loop_
_entity_poly.entity_id
_entity_poly.type
_entity_poly.pdbx_seq_one_letter_code
_entity_poly.pdbx_strand_id
1 'polypeptide(L)'
;MASATPAAANTSIFNPYLGMSRLQFDMFQSTNPAVQRALRAAKSPFLQAESKYQMSIRMIKPFVPIGHDADDYAHMHADLGRPDDIVAKLNSFHQLSDIGSSQDSTFIIDVLIASVEEYFTNHAKDDVKRCWPNLRAMIQMTSATTDGEDNMYNGCFNFRRSANGLLKLAKSFIVFLWRSHYHVDGWKLIMDLVEEECVGDVDKAVAVVVDSGIIAEVLVTALLEPPSSAQSPTVISEWATAQMFSLQKGKNEYRICSPAGISKTMAAIHNLVRVGACTHIAKIEGGDPHSFQAEAEGAAMRVRRAVGSSWLAGQIRTWRDIEARTTSRTPPTTTDECGNVCIGSEKLQRSIICQLIPTVNNHLFDFFSKVISGTEWKDILDPTHEILFHRSNDGTIYFEILYPNGSKRNSNSYFLDSVDLILLRKYESAIAGCVYICFHGFGGGSCRGQELYRTSRHDLVMSGGKLFYETISMKTKSKYIKTLRCLPPCTTRRVMVALVLYSGGIDGELFDLNFDQVDDAVANTYADVFQLTHRFCFQHSRQLYACIANTMKKKYPNHNYDSPGLEVADLADAEQFSHSLETQASIYFTISPSQRDLTYQNWWRALGATGFENVTPVSGRIRPITDEQLLKSLQYVLGKPDASFREGQLEACRHVANSKTENAMVGLDCGVGKSTTFTVPLYAKWRYQKINGVTMVICPHSIALKQHYATAVKELKNTDISISILTAGDIKQDFTAMDMEQSNLLFITLDAWFRITTDKLNIILEMRKKRGVSHIIFDEYHMLYEEHSIRKTKYLSTRHLLSTGATITLLTATLPNPFRRPVMQFLDIEDSAVEIGMGTCTHPDIEVNVHVVKQRMLDDEAAKRVSVRLKSHPNGTIHCISYFKADAEKISTTLDKEYGIPHTLLTGESDAENVG
;
A
#
# COMPACT_ATOMS: atom_id res chain seq x y z
N MET A 1 11.82 -12.44 90.57
CA MET A 1 11.14 -13.02 89.39
C MET A 1 9.96 -12.13 89.08
N ALA A 2 10.15 -11.22 88.14
CA ALA A 2 9.20 -10.19 87.75
C ALA A 2 8.69 -10.53 86.35
N SER A 3 7.38 -10.70 86.19
CA SER A 3 6.72 -10.78 84.89
C SER A 3 6.14 -9.41 84.57
N ALA A 4 6.94 -8.61 83.88
CA ALA A 4 6.52 -7.32 83.35
C ALA A 4 5.66 -7.51 82.10
N THR A 5 4.48 -6.91 82.14
CA THR A 5 3.70 -6.50 80.96
C THR A 5 4.52 -5.50 80.15
N PRO A 6 4.59 -5.59 78.80
CA PRO A 6 4.97 -4.45 78.00
C PRO A 6 3.83 -3.97 77.08
N ALA A 7 3.44 -2.72 77.35
CA ALA A 7 3.14 -1.64 76.42
C ALA A 7 2.49 -1.97 75.06
N ALA A 8 1.21 -1.58 74.94
CA ALA A 8 0.61 -1.22 73.67
C ALA A 8 1.34 0.01 73.09
N ALA A 9 2.14 -0.21 72.05
CA ALA A 9 2.67 0.84 71.20
C ALA A 9 1.72 1.04 70.00
N ASN A 10 1.23 2.27 69.87
CA ASN A 10 0.47 2.76 68.74
C ASN A 10 1.22 2.53 67.42
N THR A 11 0.65 1.74 66.52
CA THR A 11 0.85 1.87 65.08
C THR A 11 -0.53 1.98 64.44
N SER A 12 -0.93 3.23 64.22
CA SER A 12 -2.04 3.55 63.32
C SER A 12 -1.68 3.04 61.93
N ILE A 13 -2.24 1.89 61.54
CA ILE A 13 -2.28 1.48 60.14
C ILE A 13 -3.27 2.44 59.46
N PHE A 14 -2.72 3.54 58.96
CA PHE A 14 -3.39 4.41 58.00
C PHE A 14 -3.69 3.57 56.77
N ASN A 15 -4.96 3.22 56.57
CA ASN A 15 -5.45 2.57 55.37
C ASN A 15 -5.59 3.64 54.27
N PRO A 16 -4.79 3.64 53.19
CA PRO A 16 -4.83 4.68 52.17
C PRO A 16 -6.07 4.60 51.26
N TYR A 17 -6.84 3.51 51.32
CA TYR A 17 -7.99 3.27 50.43
C TYR A 17 -9.32 3.84 50.94
N LEU A 18 -9.32 4.60 52.04
CA LEU A 18 -10.50 5.36 52.48
C LEU A 18 -10.64 6.73 51.78
N GLY A 19 -9.65 7.16 50.99
CA GLY A 19 -9.66 8.46 50.29
C GLY A 19 -10.57 8.59 49.07
N MET A 20 -11.07 7.48 48.51
CA MET A 20 -12.03 7.49 47.38
C MET A 20 -13.48 7.26 47.82
N SER A 21 -13.74 7.28 49.14
CA SER A 21 -15.07 7.12 49.71
C SER A 21 -15.61 8.43 50.30
N ARG A 22 -15.89 9.41 49.42
CA ARG A 22 -16.88 10.52 49.57
C ARG A 22 -16.58 11.61 48.54
N LEU A 23 -16.87 11.34 47.27
CA LEU A 23 -17.49 12.39 46.47
C LEU A 23 -18.93 12.49 46.98
N GLN A 24 -19.24 13.56 47.71
CA GLN A 24 -20.62 13.94 48.00
C GLN A 24 -21.29 14.22 46.65
N PHE A 25 -21.98 13.22 46.11
CA PHE A 25 -22.76 13.38 44.90
C PHE A 25 -24.11 13.98 45.26
N ASP A 26 -24.24 15.29 45.09
CA ASP A 26 -25.53 15.90 44.88
C ASP A 26 -26.18 15.28 43.64
N MET A 27 -27.46 14.92 43.75
CA MET A 27 -28.24 14.31 42.68
C MET A 27 -28.21 15.18 41.40
N PHE A 28 -27.34 14.86 40.46
CA PHE A 28 -27.42 15.39 39.11
C PHE A 28 -28.40 14.55 38.27
N GLN A 29 -29.43 15.21 37.75
CA GLN A 29 -30.23 14.65 36.64
C GLN A 29 -29.33 14.49 35.42
N SER A 30 -28.93 13.26 35.09
CA SER A 30 -28.12 12.97 33.90
C SER A 30 -28.81 13.48 32.63
N THR A 31 -28.09 14.24 31.81
CA THR A 31 -28.54 14.75 30.49
C THR A 31 -28.38 13.72 29.38
N ASN A 32 -27.77 12.55 29.64
CA ASN A 32 -27.53 11.52 28.66
C ASN A 32 -28.81 10.71 28.35
N PRO A 33 -29.28 10.66 27.09
CA PRO A 33 -30.52 9.96 26.74
C PRO A 33 -30.53 8.46 27.05
N ALA A 34 -29.40 7.76 26.92
CA ALA A 34 -29.30 6.33 27.23
C ALA A 34 -29.45 6.06 28.74
N VAL A 35 -28.87 6.93 29.58
CA VAL A 35 -29.01 6.88 31.05
C VAL A 35 -30.42 7.19 31.47
N GLN A 36 -31.06 8.19 30.86
CA GLN A 36 -32.47 8.47 31.14
C GLN A 36 -33.38 7.29 30.78
N ARG A 37 -33.09 6.56 29.69
CA ARG A 37 -33.81 5.33 29.34
C ARG A 37 -33.53 4.19 30.33
N ALA A 38 -32.28 4.02 30.75
CA ALA A 38 -31.89 3.04 31.78
C ALA A 38 -32.57 3.33 33.13
N LEU A 39 -32.54 4.59 33.59
CA LEU A 39 -33.16 5.06 34.83
C LEU A 39 -34.70 4.98 34.80
N ARG A 40 -35.33 5.28 33.66
CA ARG A 40 -36.79 5.08 33.50
C ARG A 40 -37.15 3.60 33.54
N ALA A 41 -36.33 2.73 32.95
CA ALA A 41 -36.50 1.29 33.08
C ALA A 41 -36.24 0.80 34.53
N ALA A 42 -35.31 1.43 35.26
CA ALA A 42 -34.96 1.16 36.66
C ALA A 42 -36.12 1.42 37.64
N LYS A 43 -36.88 2.49 37.42
CA LYS A 43 -37.97 2.96 38.30
C LYS A 43 -39.32 2.21 38.17
N SER A 44 -39.36 1.06 37.51
CA SER A 44 -40.60 0.28 37.41
C SER A 44 -41.03 -0.29 38.77
N PRO A 45 -42.27 -0.08 39.23
CA PRO A 45 -42.74 -0.48 40.57
C PRO A 45 -42.87 -1.99 40.80
N PHE A 46 -42.53 -2.84 39.82
CA PHE A 46 -42.70 -4.30 39.88
C PHE A 46 -41.40 -5.10 40.20
N LEU A 47 -40.35 -4.47 40.73
CA LEU A 47 -38.99 -5.07 40.73
C LEU A 47 -38.35 -5.28 42.10
N GLN A 48 -39.10 -5.72 43.11
CA GLN A 48 -38.51 -6.06 44.42
C GLN A 48 -37.81 -7.44 44.47
N ALA A 49 -37.80 -8.21 43.37
CA ALA A 49 -37.23 -9.57 43.33
C ALA A 49 -36.39 -9.88 42.06
N GLU A 50 -35.82 -8.87 41.40
CA GLU A 50 -34.99 -9.09 40.20
C GLU A 50 -33.59 -9.60 40.58
N SER A 51 -33.08 -10.62 39.88
CA SER A 51 -31.72 -11.12 40.11
C SER A 51 -30.68 -10.09 39.65
N LYS A 52 -29.49 -10.09 40.28
CA LYS A 52 -28.37 -9.19 39.89
C LYS A 52 -28.07 -9.24 38.39
N TYR A 53 -28.20 -10.41 37.78
CA TYR A 53 -27.97 -10.63 36.35
C TYR A 53 -29.06 -10.03 35.45
N GLN A 54 -30.35 -10.18 35.78
CA GLN A 54 -31.44 -9.55 35.03
C GLN A 54 -31.34 -8.02 35.09
N MET A 55 -30.93 -7.50 36.25
CA MET A 55 -30.59 -6.09 36.41
C MET A 55 -29.43 -5.69 35.48
N SER A 56 -28.34 -6.46 35.40
CA SER A 56 -27.22 -6.19 34.47
C SER A 56 -27.67 -6.09 33.01
N ILE A 57 -28.47 -7.05 32.53
CA ILE A 57 -28.98 -7.09 31.15
C ILE A 57 -29.80 -5.83 30.87
N ARG A 58 -30.73 -5.50 31.78
CA ARG A 58 -31.61 -4.33 31.63
C ARG A 58 -30.84 -3.02 31.58
N MET A 59 -29.75 -2.92 32.34
CA MET A 59 -28.94 -1.70 32.46
C MET A 59 -27.96 -1.51 31.31
N ILE A 60 -27.43 -2.59 30.74
CA ILE A 60 -26.53 -2.52 29.58
C ILE A 60 -27.28 -2.33 28.26
N LYS A 61 -28.53 -2.85 28.17
CA LYS A 61 -29.39 -2.81 26.97
C LYS A 61 -29.48 -1.45 26.27
N PRO A 62 -29.55 -0.28 26.96
CA PRO A 62 -29.60 1.03 26.30
C PRO A 62 -28.33 1.41 25.54
N PHE A 63 -27.20 0.77 25.84
CA PHE A 63 -25.89 0.99 25.21
C PHE A 63 -25.57 -0.05 24.12
N VAL A 64 -26.32 -1.16 24.07
CA VAL A 64 -26.12 -2.28 23.16
C VAL A 64 -26.55 -1.91 21.74
N PRO A 65 -25.76 -2.25 20.69
CA PRO A 65 -26.15 -2.02 19.30
C PRO A 65 -27.47 -2.70 18.92
N ILE A 66 -28.20 -2.11 17.98
CA ILE A 66 -29.45 -2.69 17.47
C ILE A 66 -29.16 -4.06 16.83
N GLY A 67 -29.93 -5.08 17.19
CA GLY A 67 -29.79 -6.46 16.67
C GLY A 67 -28.90 -7.38 17.51
N HIS A 68 -28.29 -6.86 18.57
CA HIS A 68 -27.47 -7.64 19.50
C HIS A 68 -28.26 -8.03 20.76
N ASP A 69 -27.94 -9.20 21.32
CA ASP A 69 -28.54 -9.64 22.58
C ASP A 69 -27.84 -8.94 23.74
N ALA A 70 -28.58 -8.26 24.62
CA ALA A 70 -28.00 -7.58 25.78
C ALA A 70 -27.39 -8.56 26.79
N ASP A 71 -27.76 -9.83 26.73
CA ASP A 71 -27.18 -10.88 27.55
C ASP A 71 -25.69 -11.09 27.31
N ASP A 72 -25.26 -11.04 26.04
CA ASP A 72 -23.85 -11.12 25.63
C ASP A 72 -22.98 -9.99 26.21
N TYR A 73 -23.59 -8.92 26.74
CA TYR A 73 -22.93 -7.72 27.25
C TYR A 73 -23.08 -7.55 28.77
N ALA A 74 -23.88 -8.39 29.42
CA ALA A 74 -24.26 -8.22 30.81
C ALA A 74 -23.07 -8.30 31.78
N HIS A 75 -21.99 -8.98 31.42
CA HIS A 75 -20.77 -9.06 32.23
C HIS A 75 -20.07 -7.71 32.40
N MET A 76 -20.19 -6.79 31.43
CA MET A 76 -19.57 -5.46 31.50
C MET A 76 -20.11 -4.61 32.66
N HIS A 77 -21.31 -4.91 33.14
CA HIS A 77 -21.90 -4.25 34.31
C HIS A 77 -21.10 -4.55 35.60
N ALA A 78 -20.47 -5.73 35.71
CA ALA A 78 -19.68 -6.08 36.88
C ALA A 78 -18.44 -5.19 37.03
N ASP A 79 -17.83 -4.79 35.91
CA ASP A 79 -16.61 -3.97 35.90
C ASP A 79 -16.89 -2.47 36.08
N LEU A 80 -18.03 -1.97 35.62
CA LEU A 80 -18.35 -0.53 35.71
C LEU A 80 -19.13 -0.15 36.98
N GLY A 81 -19.77 -1.09 37.68
CA GLY A 81 -20.49 -0.81 38.93
C GLY A 81 -21.95 -0.35 38.73
N ARG A 82 -22.49 0.47 39.66
CA ARG A 82 -23.93 0.80 39.70
C ARG A 82 -24.37 1.64 38.48
N PRO A 83 -25.61 1.48 37.99
CA PRO A 83 -26.09 2.11 36.75
C PRO A 83 -26.05 3.64 36.71
N ASP A 84 -26.32 4.30 37.84
CA ASP A 84 -26.31 5.76 37.95
C ASP A 84 -24.89 6.33 37.78
N ASP A 85 -23.88 5.48 37.97
CA ASP A 85 -22.46 5.82 37.92
C ASP A 85 -21.81 5.44 36.58
N ILE A 86 -22.43 4.64 35.70
CA ILE A 86 -21.78 4.14 34.47
C ILE A 86 -21.32 5.31 33.59
N VAL A 87 -22.19 6.29 33.33
CA VAL A 87 -21.83 7.44 32.50
C VAL A 87 -20.93 8.43 33.22
N ALA A 88 -21.09 8.60 34.54
CA ALA A 88 -20.18 9.43 35.33
C ALA A 88 -18.76 8.84 35.33
N LYS A 89 -18.64 7.52 35.50
CA LYS A 89 -17.39 6.77 35.35
C LYS A 89 -16.85 6.84 33.94
N LEU A 90 -17.64 6.58 32.89
CA LEU A 90 -17.18 6.69 31.51
C LEU A 90 -16.70 8.10 31.18
N ASN A 91 -17.38 9.15 31.67
CA ASN A 91 -16.93 10.54 31.53
C ASN A 91 -15.61 10.76 32.27
N SER A 92 -15.50 10.28 33.52
CA SER A 92 -14.27 10.37 34.30
C SER A 92 -13.12 9.66 33.61
N PHE A 93 -13.32 8.42 33.14
CA PHE A 93 -12.32 7.66 32.40
C PHE A 93 -11.90 8.41 31.13
N HIS A 94 -12.84 8.88 30.32
CA HIS A 94 -12.50 9.64 29.10
C HIS A 94 -11.77 10.94 29.40
N GLN A 95 -12.18 11.69 30.42
CA GLN A 95 -11.52 12.93 30.83
C GLN A 95 -10.09 12.66 31.33
N LEU A 96 -9.91 11.68 32.21
CA LEU A 96 -8.60 11.28 32.72
C LEU A 96 -7.71 10.68 31.62
N SER A 97 -8.31 10.10 30.58
CA SER A 97 -7.61 9.47 29.44
C SER A 97 -7.38 10.43 28.26
N ASP A 98 -7.89 11.67 28.30
CA ASP A 98 -7.84 12.61 27.19
C ASP A 98 -6.45 13.22 27.03
N ILE A 99 -5.87 13.01 25.85
CA ILE A 99 -4.53 13.48 25.47
C ILE A 99 -4.57 14.78 24.65
N GLY A 100 -5.77 15.28 24.28
CA GLY A 100 -5.94 16.40 23.33
C GLY A 100 -6.56 17.68 23.90
N SER A 101 -6.94 17.72 25.18
CA SER A 101 -7.55 18.92 25.77
C SER A 101 -6.50 19.99 26.09
N SER A 102 -6.48 21.09 25.33
CA SER A 102 -5.55 22.22 25.52
C SER A 102 -5.70 22.96 26.86
N GLN A 103 -6.79 22.71 27.61
CA GLN A 103 -7.05 23.34 28.90
C GLN A 103 -6.40 22.61 30.09
N ASP A 104 -5.99 21.34 29.92
CA ASP A 104 -5.43 20.48 30.98
C ASP A 104 -4.06 19.86 30.59
N SER A 105 -3.40 20.39 29.56
CA SER A 105 -2.02 20.01 29.19
C SER A 105 -1.04 20.69 30.16
N THR A 106 -0.26 19.87 30.86
CA THR A 106 0.84 20.29 31.72
C THR A 106 2.15 19.75 31.14
N PHE A 107 3.28 20.38 31.46
CA PHE A 107 4.61 19.92 31.06
C PHE A 107 4.80 18.41 31.30
N ILE A 108 4.33 17.90 32.44
CA ILE A 108 4.39 16.47 32.78
C ILE A 108 3.55 15.60 31.84
N ILE A 109 2.34 16.03 31.45
CA ILE A 109 1.51 15.26 30.52
C ILE A 109 2.16 15.20 29.14
N ASP A 110 2.71 16.32 28.67
CA ASP A 110 3.40 16.39 27.38
C ASP A 110 4.65 15.49 27.37
N VAL A 111 5.44 15.52 28.45
CA VAL A 111 6.59 14.62 28.64
C VAL A 111 6.13 13.16 28.65
N LEU A 112 5.11 12.79 29.42
CA LEU A 112 4.60 11.41 29.47
C LEU A 112 4.17 10.90 28.09
N ILE A 113 3.45 11.73 27.32
CA ILE A 113 3.00 11.39 25.97
C ILE A 113 4.20 11.17 25.04
N ALA A 114 5.18 12.08 25.09
CA ALA A 114 6.40 11.99 24.29
C ALA A 114 7.28 10.80 24.70
N SER A 115 7.42 10.51 26.00
CA SER A 115 8.21 9.37 26.50
C SER A 115 7.59 8.03 26.11
N VAL A 116 6.26 7.91 26.15
CA VAL A 116 5.56 6.71 25.65
C VAL A 116 5.79 6.56 24.14
N GLU A 117 5.73 7.64 23.38
CA GLU A 117 6.04 7.62 21.95
C GLU A 117 7.45 7.17 21.66
N GLU A 118 8.44 7.77 22.32
CA GLU A 118 9.86 7.43 22.18
C GLU A 118 10.11 5.96 22.54
N TYR A 119 9.63 5.53 23.71
CA TYR A 119 9.81 4.16 24.19
C TYR A 119 9.21 3.10 23.23
N PHE A 120 7.95 3.26 22.81
CA PHE A 120 7.31 2.27 21.91
C PHE A 120 7.84 2.33 20.46
N THR A 121 8.40 3.47 20.06
CA THR A 121 8.98 3.69 18.73
C THR A 121 10.38 3.08 18.63
N ASN A 122 11.22 3.33 19.63
CA ASN A 122 12.67 3.09 19.53
C ASN A 122 13.20 2.01 20.48
N HIS A 123 12.57 1.74 21.63
CA HIS A 123 13.15 0.87 22.67
C HIS A 123 12.42 -0.47 22.85
N ALA A 124 11.08 -0.45 22.89
CA ALA A 124 10.24 -1.60 23.24
C ALA A 124 10.54 -2.88 22.43
N LYS A 125 10.87 -2.74 21.15
CA LYS A 125 11.17 -3.87 20.27
C LYS A 125 12.44 -4.61 20.69
N ASP A 126 13.46 -3.87 21.08
CA ASP A 126 14.76 -4.45 21.42
C ASP A 126 14.72 -5.01 22.85
N ASP A 127 14.01 -4.38 23.77
CA ASP A 127 13.77 -4.92 25.11
C ASP A 127 12.97 -6.24 25.06
N VAL A 128 11.93 -6.32 24.22
CA VAL A 128 11.20 -7.58 23.99
C VAL A 128 12.11 -8.64 23.39
N LYS A 129 13.02 -8.29 22.47
CA LYS A 129 13.98 -9.27 21.91
C LYS A 129 15.00 -9.76 22.94
N ARG A 130 15.42 -8.90 23.88
CA ARG A 130 16.35 -9.24 24.97
C ARG A 130 15.74 -10.27 25.93
N CYS A 131 14.41 -10.28 26.08
CA CYS A 131 13.70 -11.31 26.85
C CYS A 131 13.78 -12.69 26.17
N TRP A 132 14.24 -13.71 26.91
CA TRP A 132 14.44 -15.04 26.37
C TRP A 132 13.16 -15.66 25.78
N PRO A 133 13.25 -16.44 24.68
CA PRO A 133 12.08 -17.02 24.01
C PRO A 133 11.17 -17.85 24.93
N ASN A 134 11.72 -18.63 25.85
CA ASN A 134 10.95 -19.42 26.83
C ASN A 134 10.13 -18.53 27.78
N LEU A 135 10.71 -17.42 28.26
CA LEU A 135 10.01 -16.44 29.10
C LEU A 135 8.89 -15.75 28.31
N ARG A 136 9.18 -15.36 27.05
CA ARG A 136 8.17 -14.79 26.14
C ARG A 136 7.04 -15.77 25.81
N ALA A 137 7.32 -17.06 25.69
CA ALA A 137 6.30 -18.09 25.54
C ALA A 137 5.46 -18.21 26.83
N MET A 138 6.07 -18.15 28.01
CA MET A 138 5.32 -18.19 29.28
C MET A 138 4.40 -16.97 29.47
N ILE A 139 4.85 -15.77 29.10
CA ILE A 139 4.04 -14.54 29.14
C ILE A 139 2.87 -14.61 28.13
N GLN A 140 3.07 -15.31 27.01
CA GLN A 140 2.02 -15.59 26.02
C GLN A 140 0.99 -16.61 26.54
N MET A 141 1.43 -17.64 27.26
CA MET A 141 0.59 -18.74 27.73
C MET A 141 -0.27 -18.38 28.95
N THR A 142 -1.44 -17.78 28.74
CA THR A 142 -2.45 -17.59 29.79
C THR A 142 -3.17 -18.89 30.16
N SER A 143 -3.67 -19.01 31.39
CA SER A 143 -4.51 -20.15 31.85
C SER A 143 -5.79 -20.34 31.03
N ALA A 144 -6.27 -19.27 30.38
CA ALA A 144 -7.24 -19.33 29.29
C ALA A 144 -6.49 -19.36 27.95
N THR A 145 -6.54 -20.50 27.25
CA THR A 145 -5.88 -20.75 25.94
C THR A 145 -6.29 -19.77 24.84
N THR A 146 -5.59 -18.66 24.67
CA THR A 146 -5.80 -17.80 23.49
C THR A 146 -4.65 -18.03 22.54
N ASP A 147 -4.91 -18.65 21.39
CA ASP A 147 -4.35 -18.19 20.12
C ASP A 147 -4.99 -18.88 18.91
N GLY A 148 -5.44 -18.03 17.99
CA GLY A 148 -5.46 -18.30 16.56
C GLY A 148 -4.25 -17.58 15.96
N GLU A 149 -3.47 -18.34 15.19
CA GLU A 149 -2.22 -18.17 14.42
C GLU A 149 -1.55 -16.79 14.16
N ASP A 150 -2.17 -15.64 14.43
CA ASP A 150 -1.67 -14.36 13.92
C ASP A 150 -0.55 -13.72 14.73
N ASN A 151 -0.33 -14.05 16.01
CA ASN A 151 0.74 -13.45 16.85
C ASN A 151 1.90 -14.40 17.20
N MET A 152 1.83 -15.65 16.76
CA MET A 152 2.83 -16.68 17.03
C MET A 152 3.86 -16.72 15.91
N TYR A 153 5.14 -16.52 16.25
CA TYR A 153 6.23 -17.06 15.46
C TYR A 153 6.93 -18.08 16.35
N ASN A 154 6.82 -19.36 16.01
CA ASN A 154 7.33 -20.49 16.82
C ASN A 154 6.79 -20.53 18.28
N GLY A 155 5.56 -20.05 18.54
CA GLY A 155 4.92 -20.14 19.86
C GLY A 155 5.38 -19.14 20.93
N CYS A 156 6.14 -18.11 20.56
CA CYS A 156 6.60 -17.05 21.47
C CYS A 156 5.92 -15.70 21.18
N PHE A 157 5.75 -14.87 22.22
CA PHE A 157 5.29 -13.48 22.06
C PHE A 157 6.29 -12.64 21.23
N ASN A 158 5.77 -11.83 20.30
CA ASN A 158 6.55 -10.86 19.53
C ASN A 158 5.85 -9.50 19.50
N PHE A 159 6.61 -8.43 19.70
CA PHE A 159 6.10 -7.07 19.59
C PHE A 159 5.82 -6.68 18.13
N ARG A 160 4.61 -6.18 17.87
CA ARG A 160 4.20 -5.61 16.58
C ARG A 160 3.90 -4.13 16.74
N ARG A 161 4.87 -3.29 16.37
CA ARG A 161 4.74 -1.83 16.35
C ARG A 161 3.54 -1.33 15.51
N SER A 162 3.10 -2.11 14.51
CA SER A 162 1.98 -1.80 13.63
C SER A 162 0.61 -2.28 14.12
N ALA A 163 0.49 -2.74 15.38
CA ALA A 163 -0.82 -3.05 15.94
C ALA A 163 -1.68 -1.77 16.00
N ASN A 164 -2.78 -1.74 15.24
CA ASN A 164 -3.64 -0.57 15.10
C ASN A 164 -4.08 -0.04 16.48
N GLY A 165 -3.87 1.27 16.72
CA GLY A 165 -4.28 1.95 17.95
C GLY A 165 -3.41 1.68 19.18
N LEU A 166 -2.35 0.87 19.09
CA LEU A 166 -1.53 0.50 20.25
C LEU A 166 -0.88 1.72 20.92
N LEU A 167 -0.26 2.61 20.12
CA LEU A 167 0.41 3.80 20.67
C LEU A 167 -0.61 4.77 21.31
N LYS A 168 -1.78 4.93 20.70
CA LYS A 168 -2.87 5.74 21.25
C LYS A 168 -3.35 5.19 22.58
N LEU A 169 -3.56 3.87 22.68
CA LEU A 169 -3.94 3.20 23.91
C LEU A 169 -2.84 3.31 24.98
N ALA A 170 -1.57 3.20 24.59
CA ALA A 170 -0.43 3.35 25.51
C ALA A 170 -0.39 4.75 26.12
N LYS A 171 -0.45 5.80 25.29
CA LYS A 171 -0.47 7.21 25.72
C LYS A 171 -1.66 7.48 26.65
N SER A 172 -2.85 7.06 26.19
CA SER A 172 -4.11 7.24 26.92
C SER A 172 -4.11 6.53 28.27
N PHE A 173 -3.58 5.31 28.35
CA PHE A 173 -3.53 4.54 29.59
C PHE A 173 -2.53 5.11 30.61
N ILE A 174 -1.33 5.51 30.18
CA ILE A 174 -0.33 6.11 31.08
C ILE A 174 -0.83 7.44 31.64
N VAL A 175 -1.43 8.29 30.79
CA VAL A 175 -2.04 9.56 31.23
C VAL A 175 -3.19 9.30 32.20
N PHE A 176 -4.03 8.30 31.92
CA PHE A 176 -5.10 7.89 32.83
C PHE A 176 -4.56 7.46 34.20
N LEU A 177 -3.55 6.59 34.24
CA LEU A 177 -2.96 6.13 35.51
C LEU A 177 -2.34 7.29 36.29
N TRP A 178 -1.68 8.23 35.61
CA TRP A 178 -1.07 9.41 36.24
C TRP A 178 -2.13 10.32 36.87
N ARG A 179 -3.14 10.71 36.10
CA ARG A 179 -4.21 11.61 36.58
C ARG A 179 -5.12 10.94 37.61
N SER A 180 -5.19 9.62 37.63
CA SER A 180 -5.88 8.85 38.67
C SER A 180 -5.08 8.71 39.96
N HIS A 181 -3.87 9.31 40.03
CA HIS A 181 -2.93 9.18 41.14
C HIS A 181 -2.60 7.72 41.47
N TYR A 182 -2.47 6.88 40.44
CA TYR A 182 -2.16 5.46 40.62
C TYR A 182 -0.75 5.30 41.20
N HIS A 183 -0.64 4.56 42.31
CA HIS A 183 0.60 4.46 43.05
C HIS A 183 1.54 3.42 42.43
N VAL A 184 2.72 3.87 42.00
CA VAL A 184 3.82 3.02 41.54
C VAL A 184 5.10 3.54 42.18
N ASP A 185 5.91 2.63 42.72
CA ASP A 185 7.15 2.96 43.41
C ASP A 185 8.10 3.72 42.47
N GLY A 186 8.63 4.85 42.94
CA GLY A 186 9.54 5.71 42.16
C GLY A 186 8.89 6.57 41.08
N TRP A 187 7.61 6.34 40.71
CA TRP A 187 6.98 7.09 39.61
C TRP A 187 6.85 8.57 39.90
N LYS A 188 6.33 8.92 41.09
CA LYS A 188 6.23 10.32 41.50
C LYS A 188 7.61 10.98 41.61
N LEU A 189 8.59 10.28 42.18
CA LEU A 189 9.95 10.78 42.34
C LEU A 189 10.60 11.15 41.00
N ILE A 190 10.43 10.30 39.97
CA ILE A 190 10.96 10.57 38.63
C ILE A 190 10.26 11.77 37.98
N MET A 191 8.96 11.92 38.19
CA MET A 191 8.22 13.07 37.63
C MET A 191 8.55 14.37 38.37
N ASP A 192 8.72 14.33 39.69
CA ASP A 192 9.21 15.47 40.49
C ASP A 192 10.63 15.88 40.01
N LEU A 193 11.52 14.91 39.73
CA LEU A 193 12.85 15.17 39.15
C LEU A 193 12.78 15.80 37.76
N VAL A 194 11.87 15.34 36.90
CA VAL A 194 11.63 15.93 35.57
C VAL A 194 11.15 17.38 35.69
N GLU A 195 10.26 17.66 36.64
CA GLU A 195 9.73 19.00 36.89
C GLU A 195 10.79 19.93 37.49
N GLU A 196 11.74 19.42 38.27
CA GLU A 196 12.80 20.23 38.87
C GLU A 196 14.01 20.44 37.94
N GLU A 197 14.45 19.42 37.19
CA GLU A 197 15.74 19.44 36.48
C GLU A 197 15.63 19.57 34.93
N CYS A 198 14.42 19.45 34.37
CA CYS A 198 14.21 19.45 32.91
C CYS A 198 13.22 20.53 32.43
N VAL A 199 12.93 21.55 33.24
CA VAL A 199 11.93 22.60 32.94
C VAL A 199 12.12 23.18 31.53
N GLY A 200 11.11 22.99 30.67
CA GLY A 200 11.06 23.55 29.32
C GLY A 200 11.87 22.80 28.25
N ASP A 201 12.58 21.72 28.62
CA ASP A 201 13.31 20.86 27.70
C ASP A 201 12.68 19.45 27.68
N VAL A 202 11.75 19.25 26.75
CA VAL A 202 10.98 18.01 26.61
C VAL A 202 11.90 16.84 26.21
N ASP A 203 12.92 17.06 25.38
CA ASP A 203 13.78 15.98 24.90
C ASP A 203 14.66 15.43 26.03
N LYS A 204 15.22 16.32 26.87
CA LYS A 204 15.96 15.92 28.07
C LYS A 204 15.05 15.19 29.07
N ALA A 205 13.84 15.71 29.30
CA ALA A 205 12.86 15.07 30.17
C ALA A 205 12.45 13.67 29.68
N VAL A 206 12.26 13.52 28.36
CA VAL A 206 11.90 12.26 27.72
C VAL A 206 13.00 11.21 27.94
N ALA A 207 14.27 11.57 27.77
CA ALA A 207 15.40 10.67 28.01
C ALA A 207 15.40 10.15 29.46
N VAL A 208 15.24 11.02 30.45
CA VAL A 208 15.19 10.64 31.88
C VAL A 208 14.08 9.62 32.16
N VAL A 209 12.87 9.86 31.63
CA VAL A 209 11.72 8.96 31.83
C VAL A 209 11.94 7.62 31.14
N VAL A 210 12.43 7.59 29.90
CA VAL A 210 12.64 6.35 29.14
C VAL A 210 13.76 5.50 29.76
N ASP A 211 14.89 6.13 30.12
CA ASP A 211 16.04 5.45 30.70
C ASP A 211 15.70 4.81 32.06
N SER A 212 14.92 5.52 32.88
CA SER A 212 14.46 5.01 34.19
C SER A 212 13.69 3.69 34.12
N GLY A 213 13.09 3.36 32.97
CA GLY A 213 12.24 2.18 32.81
C GLY A 213 10.88 2.28 33.50
N ILE A 214 10.52 3.44 34.05
CA ILE A 214 9.29 3.63 34.81
C ILE A 214 8.02 3.33 34.01
N ILE A 215 8.03 3.55 32.69
CA ILE A 215 6.89 3.21 31.81
C ILE A 215 6.60 1.70 31.85
N ALA A 216 7.63 0.86 31.82
CA ALA A 216 7.46 -0.58 31.89
C ALA A 216 6.99 -1.03 33.28
N GLU A 217 7.52 -0.40 34.33
CA GLU A 217 7.12 -0.65 35.72
C GLU A 217 5.63 -0.37 35.93
N VAL A 218 5.17 0.83 35.54
CA VAL A 218 3.76 1.24 35.66
C VAL A 218 2.82 0.25 34.96
N LEU A 219 3.17 -0.18 33.75
CA LEU A 219 2.36 -1.15 32.99
C LEU A 219 2.30 -2.53 33.67
N VAL A 220 3.41 -2.99 34.26
CA VAL A 220 3.48 -4.27 34.97
C VAL A 220 2.76 -4.21 36.31
N THR A 221 2.92 -3.13 37.07
CA THR A 221 2.21 -2.93 38.34
C THR A 221 0.69 -2.91 38.12
N ALA A 222 0.21 -2.23 37.06
CA ALA A 222 -1.21 -2.24 36.70
C ALA A 222 -1.71 -3.64 36.26
N LEU A 223 -0.85 -4.44 35.62
CA LEU A 223 -1.19 -5.82 35.25
C LEU A 223 -1.27 -6.77 36.45
N LEU A 224 -0.34 -6.60 37.41
CA LEU A 224 -0.19 -7.47 38.58
C LEU A 224 -1.10 -7.08 39.76
N GLU A 225 -1.88 -6.01 39.64
CA GLU A 225 -2.82 -5.56 40.66
C GLU A 225 -3.79 -6.70 41.05
N PRO A 226 -3.83 -7.10 42.34
CA PRO A 226 -4.80 -8.07 42.80
C PRO A 226 -6.18 -7.42 42.96
N PRO A 227 -7.27 -8.11 42.60
CA PRO A 227 -8.61 -7.59 42.83
C PRO A 227 -8.90 -7.50 44.34
N SER A 228 -9.54 -6.41 44.79
CA SER A 228 -9.85 -6.20 46.21
C SER A 228 -10.89 -7.20 46.77
N SER A 229 -11.64 -7.86 45.89
CA SER A 229 -12.58 -8.94 46.23
C SER A 229 -12.83 -9.82 45.00
N ALA A 230 -13.47 -10.99 45.17
CA ALA A 230 -13.83 -11.86 44.06
C ALA A 230 -14.76 -11.22 42.99
N GLN A 231 -15.38 -10.08 43.32
CA GLN A 231 -16.28 -9.33 42.44
C GLN A 231 -15.76 -7.93 42.09
N SER A 232 -14.57 -7.55 42.57
CA SER A 232 -13.99 -6.24 42.31
C SER A 232 -13.11 -6.29 41.06
N PRO A 233 -13.33 -5.39 40.08
CA PRO A 233 -12.44 -5.26 38.94
C PRO A 233 -11.08 -4.69 39.38
N THR A 234 -10.04 -4.96 38.61
CA THR A 234 -8.74 -4.27 38.69
C THR A 234 -8.75 -3.00 37.84
N VAL A 235 -7.80 -2.08 38.06
CA VAL A 235 -7.68 -0.81 37.32
C VAL A 235 -7.63 -1.05 35.81
N ILE A 236 -6.91 -2.09 35.38
CA ILE A 236 -6.78 -2.43 33.97
C ILE A 236 -8.09 -2.96 33.39
N SER A 237 -8.86 -3.73 34.15
CA SER A 237 -10.18 -4.20 33.69
C SER A 237 -11.20 -3.07 33.63
N GLU A 238 -11.23 -2.15 34.61
CA GLU A 238 -12.15 -1.01 34.58
C GLU A 238 -11.84 -0.08 33.40
N TRP A 239 -10.56 0.28 33.23
CA TRP A 239 -10.14 1.13 32.13
C TRP A 239 -10.36 0.46 30.77
N ALA A 240 -10.01 -0.82 30.63
CA ALA A 240 -10.23 -1.57 29.38
C ALA A 240 -11.74 -1.66 29.05
N THR A 241 -12.59 -1.96 30.03
CA THR A 241 -14.05 -1.99 29.82
C THR A 241 -14.59 -0.60 29.41
N ALA A 242 -14.03 0.49 29.93
CA ALA A 242 -14.38 1.84 29.47
C ALA A 242 -14.04 2.08 27.99
N GLN A 243 -12.91 1.55 27.51
CA GLN A 243 -12.52 1.62 26.08
C GLN A 243 -13.44 0.82 25.14
N MET A 244 -14.35 0.00 25.68
CA MET A 244 -15.38 -0.69 24.89
C MET A 244 -16.55 0.23 24.53
N PHE A 245 -16.61 1.45 25.06
CA PHE A 245 -17.64 2.43 24.76
C PHE A 245 -17.12 3.53 23.84
N SER A 246 -18.00 4.07 23.01
CA SER A 246 -17.76 5.22 22.16
C SER A 246 -18.81 6.29 22.43
N LEU A 247 -18.38 7.55 22.51
CA LEU A 247 -19.27 8.70 22.62
C LEU A 247 -19.71 9.16 21.22
N GLN A 248 -21.01 9.18 20.94
CA GLN A 248 -21.55 9.69 19.68
C GLN A 248 -21.57 11.22 19.66
N LYS A 249 -20.67 11.81 18.87
CA LYS A 249 -20.63 13.26 18.61
C LYS A 249 -21.99 13.75 18.07
N GLY A 250 -22.53 14.81 18.68
CA GLY A 250 -23.83 15.41 18.32
C GLY A 250 -25.04 14.89 19.11
N LYS A 251 -24.95 13.73 19.79
CA LYS A 251 -26.03 13.18 20.62
C LYS A 251 -25.70 13.08 22.11
N ASN A 252 -24.44 13.27 22.50
CA ASN A 252 -23.93 13.06 23.86
C ASN A 252 -24.39 11.71 24.46
N GLU A 253 -24.35 10.67 23.63
CA GLU A 253 -24.83 9.32 23.95
C GLU A 253 -23.67 8.32 23.86
N TYR A 254 -23.48 7.49 24.88
CA TYR A 254 -22.51 6.40 24.86
C TYR A 254 -23.11 5.17 24.19
N ARG A 255 -22.31 4.47 23.38
CA ARG A 255 -22.65 3.17 22.80
C ARG A 255 -21.49 2.20 22.89
N ILE A 256 -21.81 0.92 23.07
CA ILE A 256 -20.81 -0.14 23.05
C ILE A 256 -20.30 -0.31 21.61
N CYS A 257 -18.98 -0.44 21.48
CA CYS A 257 -18.28 -0.71 20.23
C CYS A 257 -18.67 -2.08 19.66
N SER A 258 -18.34 -2.33 18.38
CA SER A 258 -18.62 -3.64 17.78
C SER A 258 -17.78 -4.75 18.45
N PRO A 259 -18.26 -6.01 18.55
CA PRO A 259 -17.48 -7.13 19.11
C PRO A 259 -16.08 -7.28 18.49
N ALA A 260 -15.99 -7.09 17.17
CA ALA A 260 -14.73 -7.09 16.42
C ALA A 260 -13.79 -5.94 16.81
N GLY A 261 -14.35 -4.76 17.07
CA GLY A 261 -13.60 -3.61 17.57
C GLY A 261 -13.09 -3.85 18.99
N ILE A 262 -13.96 -4.35 19.87
CA ILE A 262 -13.63 -4.66 21.26
C ILE A 262 -12.53 -5.72 21.34
N SER A 263 -12.66 -6.83 20.60
CA SER A 263 -11.65 -7.91 20.63
C SER A 263 -10.26 -7.43 20.18
N LYS A 264 -10.21 -6.52 19.20
CA LYS A 264 -8.96 -5.87 18.76
C LYS A 264 -8.40 -4.91 19.80
N THR A 265 -9.24 -4.08 20.41
CA THR A 265 -8.83 -3.17 21.51
C THR A 265 -8.27 -3.98 22.69
N MET A 266 -8.96 -5.04 23.12
CA MET A 266 -8.49 -5.92 24.20
C MET A 266 -7.16 -6.59 23.85
N ALA A 267 -6.99 -7.06 22.61
CA ALA A 267 -5.74 -7.64 22.15
C ALA A 267 -4.60 -6.62 22.12
N ALA A 268 -4.88 -5.36 21.78
CA ALA A 268 -3.90 -4.28 21.83
C ALA A 268 -3.51 -3.94 23.29
N ILE A 269 -4.47 -3.86 24.21
CA ILE A 269 -4.21 -3.65 25.65
C ILE A 269 -3.40 -4.82 26.23
N HIS A 270 -3.70 -6.06 25.83
CA HIS A 270 -2.94 -7.23 26.26
C HIS A 270 -1.52 -7.23 25.72
N ASN A 271 -1.32 -6.79 24.48
CA ASN A 271 0.00 -6.59 23.90
C ASN A 271 0.79 -5.50 24.65
N LEU A 272 0.14 -4.37 24.97
CA LEU A 272 0.72 -3.25 25.73
C LEU A 272 1.34 -3.72 27.05
N VAL A 273 0.57 -4.43 27.88
CA VAL A 273 1.06 -4.89 29.19
C VAL A 273 2.08 -6.03 29.09
N ARG A 274 2.03 -6.85 28.03
CA ARG A 274 3.07 -7.87 27.75
C ARG A 274 4.39 -7.23 27.34
N VAL A 275 4.38 -6.14 26.60
CA VAL A 275 5.59 -5.35 26.30
C VAL A 275 6.20 -4.79 27.58
N GLY A 276 5.38 -4.22 28.46
CA GLY A 276 5.80 -3.77 29.79
C GLY A 276 6.44 -4.91 30.59
N ALA A 277 5.79 -6.07 30.65
CA ALA A 277 6.30 -7.27 31.33
C ALA A 277 7.65 -7.76 30.78
N CYS A 278 7.79 -7.87 29.46
CA CYS A 278 9.04 -8.26 28.84
C CYS A 278 10.16 -7.25 29.14
N THR A 279 9.84 -5.96 29.20
CA THR A 279 10.81 -4.90 29.46
C THR A 279 11.23 -4.87 30.92
N HIS A 280 10.29 -5.01 31.85
CA HIS A 280 10.59 -5.16 33.27
C HIS A 280 11.52 -6.35 33.51
N ILE A 281 11.22 -7.51 32.91
CA ILE A 281 12.07 -8.71 32.99
C ILE A 281 13.45 -8.49 32.37
N ALA A 282 13.53 -7.79 31.23
CA ALA A 282 14.79 -7.49 30.56
C ALA A 282 15.66 -6.48 31.34
N LYS A 283 15.04 -5.67 32.23
CA LYS A 283 15.71 -4.66 33.06
C LYS A 283 16.01 -5.12 34.49
N ILE A 284 15.74 -6.37 34.87
CA ILE A 284 16.18 -6.92 36.16
C ILE A 284 17.72 -6.87 36.21
N GLU A 285 18.28 -6.09 37.13
CA GLU A 285 19.74 -5.92 37.24
C GLU A 285 20.42 -7.19 37.78
N GLY A 286 21.54 -7.56 37.16
CA GLY A 286 22.21 -8.85 37.36
C GLY A 286 22.89 -9.00 38.71
N GLY A 287 22.29 -9.83 39.58
CA GLY A 287 23.03 -10.68 40.51
C GLY A 287 23.63 -11.92 39.82
N ASP A 288 24.13 -12.88 40.61
CA ASP A 288 24.61 -14.20 40.16
C ASP A 288 23.70 -14.77 39.03
N PRO A 289 24.23 -15.21 37.88
CA PRO A 289 23.43 -15.70 36.74
C PRO A 289 22.35 -16.73 37.09
N HIS A 290 22.56 -17.55 38.13
CA HIS A 290 21.56 -18.49 38.63
C HIS A 290 20.40 -17.82 39.39
N SER A 291 20.65 -16.70 40.06
CA SER A 291 19.62 -15.86 40.71
C SER A 291 18.78 -15.09 39.70
N PHE A 292 19.41 -14.53 38.65
CA PHE A 292 18.71 -13.81 37.59
C PHE A 292 17.71 -14.69 36.83
N GLN A 293 18.09 -15.92 36.47
CA GLN A 293 17.18 -16.84 35.79
C GLN A 293 15.96 -17.17 36.67
N ALA A 294 16.16 -17.47 37.95
CA ALA A 294 15.07 -17.77 38.87
C ALA A 294 14.14 -16.56 39.08
N GLU A 295 14.69 -15.35 39.15
CA GLU A 295 13.93 -14.11 39.27
C GLU A 295 13.13 -13.78 38.00
N ALA A 296 13.74 -13.93 36.82
CA ALA A 296 13.10 -13.71 35.53
C ALA A 296 11.98 -14.73 35.26
N GLU A 297 12.20 -16.02 35.60
CA GLU A 297 11.17 -17.05 35.54
C GLU A 297 10.06 -16.78 36.56
N GLY A 298 10.41 -16.35 37.78
CA GLY A 298 9.45 -15.95 38.80
C GLY A 298 8.57 -14.78 38.37
N ALA A 299 9.15 -13.74 37.76
CA ALA A 299 8.44 -12.60 37.21
C ALA A 299 7.52 -13.00 36.04
N ALA A 300 8.00 -13.81 35.09
CA ALA A 300 7.19 -14.34 34.01
C ALA A 300 6.01 -15.19 34.54
N MET A 301 6.23 -15.97 35.60
CA MET A 301 5.18 -16.76 36.25
C MET A 301 4.14 -15.90 36.98
N ARG A 302 4.54 -14.78 37.60
CA ARG A 302 3.60 -13.80 38.17
C ARG A 302 2.72 -13.20 37.09
N VAL A 303 3.32 -12.76 35.97
CA VAL A 303 2.60 -12.20 34.81
C VAL A 303 1.63 -13.22 34.22
N ARG A 304 2.06 -14.48 34.08
CA ARG A 304 1.22 -15.58 33.59
C ARG A 304 0.00 -15.85 34.48
N ARG A 305 0.15 -15.71 35.79
CA ARG A 305 -0.90 -15.95 36.80
C ARG A 305 -1.72 -14.70 37.14
N ALA A 306 -1.37 -13.54 36.56
CA ALA A 306 -2.02 -12.29 36.85
C ALA A 306 -3.50 -12.31 36.44
N VAL A 307 -4.39 -11.90 37.35
CA VAL A 307 -5.83 -11.86 37.11
C VAL A 307 -6.17 -10.96 35.92
N GLY A 308 -5.51 -9.81 35.80
CA GLY A 308 -5.67 -8.90 34.65
C GLY A 308 -5.30 -9.55 33.32
N SER A 309 -4.23 -10.36 33.28
CA SER A 309 -3.81 -11.07 32.06
C SER A 309 -4.82 -12.15 31.64
N SER A 310 -5.30 -12.95 32.60
CA SER A 310 -6.34 -13.95 32.37
C SER A 310 -7.68 -13.33 31.97
N TRP A 311 -8.05 -12.19 32.58
CA TRP A 311 -9.27 -11.45 32.25
C TRP A 311 -9.22 -10.90 30.83
N LEU A 312 -8.11 -10.23 30.44
CA LEU A 312 -7.93 -9.71 29.07
C LEU A 312 -8.01 -10.83 28.03
N ALA A 313 -7.31 -11.95 28.27
CA ALA A 313 -7.38 -13.13 27.39
C ALA A 313 -8.81 -13.68 27.28
N GLY A 314 -9.52 -13.76 28.41
CA GLY A 314 -10.94 -14.15 28.47
C GLY A 314 -11.82 -13.23 27.64
N GLN A 315 -11.70 -11.90 27.81
CA GLN A 315 -12.45 -10.92 27.03
C GLN A 315 -12.16 -11.04 25.53
N ILE A 316 -10.90 -11.17 25.11
CA ILE A 316 -10.54 -11.36 23.70
C ILE A 316 -11.29 -12.55 23.10
N ARG A 317 -11.32 -13.69 23.81
CA ARG A 317 -12.04 -14.88 23.35
C ARG A 317 -13.55 -14.64 23.33
N THR A 318 -14.12 -14.16 24.44
CA THR A 318 -15.56 -13.91 24.56
C THR A 318 -16.07 -12.99 23.44
N TRP A 319 -15.36 -11.90 23.15
CA TRP A 319 -15.77 -10.98 22.09
C TRP A 319 -15.59 -11.54 20.68
N ARG A 320 -14.60 -12.42 20.45
CA ARG A 320 -14.49 -13.18 19.20
C ARG A 320 -15.60 -14.22 19.04
N ASP A 321 -16.01 -14.86 20.12
CA ASP A 321 -17.12 -15.82 20.10
C ASP A 321 -18.44 -15.08 19.86
N ILE A 322 -18.65 -13.93 20.52
CA ILE A 322 -19.79 -13.04 20.25
C ILE A 322 -19.74 -12.55 18.80
N GLU A 323 -18.57 -12.16 18.27
CA GLU A 323 -18.38 -11.80 16.86
C GLU A 323 -18.78 -12.96 15.93
N ALA A 324 -18.31 -14.19 16.19
CA ALA A 324 -18.65 -15.36 15.40
C ALA A 324 -20.16 -15.70 15.44
N ARG A 325 -20.83 -15.44 16.58
CA ARG A 325 -22.29 -15.57 16.71
C ARG A 325 -23.04 -14.43 15.99
N THR A 326 -22.52 -13.21 16.06
CA THR A 326 -23.17 -11.99 15.51
C THR A 326 -22.91 -11.78 14.01
N THR A 327 -21.85 -12.35 13.45
CA THR A 327 -21.55 -12.32 11.99
C THR A 327 -22.61 -13.03 11.15
N SER A 328 -23.50 -13.81 11.78
CA SER A 328 -24.70 -14.38 11.13
C SER A 328 -25.90 -13.41 11.01
N ARG A 329 -25.80 -12.16 11.50
CA ARG A 329 -26.93 -11.21 11.57
C ARG A 329 -26.66 -9.78 11.09
N THR A 330 -25.53 -9.50 10.41
CA THR A 330 -25.49 -8.26 9.62
C THR A 330 -26.26 -8.56 8.34
N PRO A 331 -27.44 -7.94 8.10
CA PRO A 331 -28.12 -8.16 6.83
C PRO A 331 -27.14 -7.83 5.69
N PRO A 332 -27.11 -8.66 4.63
CA PRO A 332 -26.22 -8.40 3.50
C PRO A 332 -26.46 -6.98 3.01
N THR A 333 -25.40 -6.33 2.53
CA THR A 333 -25.59 -5.03 1.89
C THR A 333 -26.55 -5.22 0.72
N THR A 334 -27.70 -4.57 0.79
CA THR A 334 -28.76 -4.69 -0.21
C THR A 334 -28.92 -3.39 -0.96
N THR A 335 -29.55 -3.47 -2.13
CA THR A 335 -29.99 -2.32 -2.88
C THR A 335 -31.50 -2.42 -3.03
N ASP A 336 -32.23 -1.40 -2.60
CA ASP A 336 -33.69 -1.38 -2.75
C ASP A 336 -34.09 -1.07 -4.20
N GLU A 337 -35.38 -1.16 -4.51
CA GLU A 337 -35.91 -0.90 -5.86
C GLU A 337 -35.66 0.52 -6.36
N CYS A 338 -35.44 1.48 -5.45
CA CYS A 338 -35.08 2.86 -5.77
C CYS A 338 -33.57 3.02 -6.04
N GLY A 339 -32.77 1.97 -5.81
CA GLY A 339 -31.33 1.96 -5.94
C GLY A 339 -30.59 2.54 -4.73
N ASN A 340 -31.27 2.69 -3.58
CA ASN A 340 -30.63 3.09 -2.32
C ASN A 340 -29.81 1.92 -1.78
N VAL A 341 -28.65 2.21 -1.21
CA VAL A 341 -27.75 1.19 -0.66
C VAL A 341 -28.00 1.05 0.83
N CYS A 342 -28.39 -0.15 1.27
CA CYS A 342 -28.66 -0.47 2.66
C CYS A 342 -27.47 -1.25 3.24
N ILE A 343 -26.70 -0.64 4.16
CA ILE A 343 -25.56 -1.26 4.84
C ILE A 343 -25.91 -1.43 6.32
N GLY A 344 -26.17 -2.66 6.76
CA GLY A 344 -26.67 -2.89 8.12
C GLY A 344 -28.02 -2.19 8.31
N SER A 345 -28.09 -1.25 9.26
CA SER A 345 -29.26 -0.40 9.50
C SER A 345 -29.26 0.92 8.71
N GLU A 346 -28.18 1.24 8.01
CA GLU A 346 -28.02 2.52 7.31
C GLU A 346 -28.62 2.46 5.92
N LYS A 347 -29.40 3.48 5.55
CA LYS A 347 -29.97 3.63 4.22
C LYS A 347 -29.36 4.85 3.53
N LEU A 348 -28.44 4.60 2.59
CA LEU A 348 -27.76 5.62 1.81
C LEU A 348 -28.56 5.92 0.55
N GLN A 349 -29.01 7.17 0.42
CA GLN A 349 -29.89 7.58 -0.66
C GLN A 349 -29.15 7.62 -2.00
N ARG A 350 -29.75 7.03 -3.04
CA ARG A 350 -29.21 7.07 -4.41
C ARG A 350 -29.04 8.50 -4.92
N SER A 351 -29.95 9.40 -4.57
CA SER A 351 -29.89 10.83 -4.93
C SER A 351 -28.58 11.47 -4.48
N ILE A 352 -28.08 11.12 -3.28
CA ILE A 352 -26.81 11.61 -2.74
C ILE A 352 -25.63 10.88 -3.42
N ILE A 353 -25.73 9.56 -3.59
CA ILE A 353 -24.68 8.74 -4.24
C ILE A 353 -24.39 9.24 -5.66
N CYS A 354 -25.43 9.50 -6.45
CA CYS A 354 -25.33 10.03 -7.81
C CYS A 354 -24.96 11.52 -7.87
N GLN A 355 -24.58 12.14 -6.74
CA GLN A 355 -24.06 13.50 -6.64
C GLN A 355 -22.76 13.55 -5.84
N LEU A 356 -22.14 12.40 -5.55
CA LEU A 356 -21.00 12.32 -4.64
C LEU A 356 -19.80 13.15 -5.11
N ILE A 357 -19.45 13.10 -6.41
CA ILE A 357 -18.37 13.92 -6.96
C ILE A 357 -18.72 15.41 -6.88
N PRO A 358 -19.87 15.89 -7.39
CA PRO A 358 -20.29 17.28 -7.23
C PRO A 358 -20.27 17.78 -5.78
N THR A 359 -20.84 17.02 -4.84
CA THR A 359 -20.95 17.42 -3.43
C THR A 359 -19.58 17.61 -2.79
N VAL A 360 -18.66 16.64 -2.95
CA VAL A 360 -17.30 16.75 -2.40
C VAL A 360 -16.52 17.88 -3.07
N ASN A 361 -16.67 18.04 -4.39
CA ASN A 361 -16.04 19.13 -5.14
C ASN A 361 -16.56 20.52 -4.70
N ASN A 362 -17.82 20.63 -4.30
CA ASN A 362 -18.40 21.86 -3.77
C ASN A 362 -17.92 22.14 -2.35
N HIS A 363 -17.83 21.13 -1.48
CA HIS A 363 -17.22 21.29 -0.15
C HIS A 363 -15.79 21.83 -0.26
N LEU A 364 -14.95 21.26 -1.13
CA LEU A 364 -13.60 21.77 -1.38
C LEU A 364 -13.63 23.23 -1.86
N PHE A 365 -14.52 23.56 -2.80
CA PHE A 365 -14.67 24.94 -3.28
C PHE A 365 -15.09 25.92 -2.18
N ASP A 366 -16.01 25.52 -1.30
CA ASP A 366 -16.48 26.33 -0.19
C ASP A 366 -15.39 26.56 0.86
N PHE A 367 -14.58 25.55 1.15
CA PHE A 367 -13.41 25.70 2.03
C PHE A 367 -12.37 26.62 1.40
N PHE A 368 -12.01 26.41 0.12
CA PHE A 368 -11.06 27.28 -0.57
C PHE A 368 -11.55 28.73 -0.66
N SER A 369 -12.84 28.96 -0.89
CA SER A 369 -13.41 30.32 -0.93
C SER A 369 -13.41 31.03 0.42
N LYS A 370 -13.33 30.29 1.54
CA LYS A 370 -13.16 30.86 2.88
C LYS A 370 -11.70 31.17 3.21
N VAL A 371 -10.78 30.39 2.65
CA VAL A 371 -9.35 30.45 2.99
C VAL A 371 -8.56 31.34 2.02
N ILE A 372 -8.96 31.40 0.75
CA ILE A 372 -8.27 32.14 -0.31
C ILE A 372 -9.10 33.37 -0.68
N SER A 373 -8.52 34.54 -0.48
CA SER A 373 -9.08 35.82 -0.87
C SER A 373 -8.96 36.08 -2.38
N GLY A 374 -9.88 36.89 -2.92
CA GLY A 374 -9.96 37.19 -4.35
C GLY A 374 -10.61 36.08 -5.19
N THR A 375 -10.70 36.33 -6.50
CA THR A 375 -11.34 35.39 -7.45
C THR A 375 -10.36 34.79 -8.46
N GLU A 376 -9.12 35.27 -8.51
CA GLU A 376 -8.13 34.86 -9.52
C GLU A 376 -7.77 33.37 -9.42
N TRP A 377 -7.72 32.82 -8.20
CA TRP A 377 -7.44 31.39 -8.00
C TRP A 377 -8.51 30.48 -8.64
N LYS A 378 -9.71 30.99 -8.93
CA LYS A 378 -10.77 30.23 -9.59
C LYS A 378 -10.42 29.89 -11.04
N ASP A 379 -9.49 30.62 -11.66
CA ASP A 379 -8.95 30.30 -12.99
C ASP A 379 -8.31 28.90 -13.04
N ILE A 380 -7.78 28.43 -11.90
CA ILE A 380 -7.20 27.10 -11.76
C ILE A 380 -8.28 26.02 -11.96
N LEU A 381 -9.52 26.31 -11.58
CA LEU A 381 -10.64 25.39 -11.66
C LEU A 381 -11.30 25.35 -13.05
N ASP A 382 -10.97 26.31 -13.93
CA ASP A 382 -11.55 26.40 -15.27
C ASP A 382 -11.02 25.26 -16.17
N PRO A 383 -11.90 24.34 -16.63
CA PRO A 383 -11.50 23.18 -17.44
C PRO A 383 -10.87 23.55 -18.79
N THR A 384 -11.04 24.77 -19.29
CA THR A 384 -10.50 25.23 -20.58
C THR A 384 -9.01 25.57 -20.55
N HIS A 385 -8.46 25.85 -19.36
CA HIS A 385 -7.03 26.14 -19.20
C HIS A 385 -6.19 24.86 -19.05
N GLU A 386 -4.99 24.78 -19.62
CA GLU A 386 -4.12 23.61 -19.44
C GLU A 386 -3.34 23.71 -18.12
N ILE A 387 -3.33 22.65 -17.31
CA ILE A 387 -2.53 22.58 -16.07
C ILE A 387 -1.24 21.81 -16.35
N LEU A 388 -0.11 22.46 -16.10
CA LEU A 388 1.22 21.87 -16.16
C LEU A 388 1.65 21.53 -14.75
N PHE A 389 1.73 20.25 -14.43
CA PHE A 389 2.15 19.79 -13.12
C PHE A 389 3.68 19.70 -13.04
N HIS A 390 4.24 20.27 -11.99
CA HIS A 390 5.67 20.24 -11.72
C HIS A 390 5.94 19.73 -10.31
N ARG A 391 7.06 19.04 -10.17
CA ARG A 391 7.54 18.53 -8.89
C ARG A 391 9.04 18.77 -8.81
N SER A 392 9.51 19.34 -7.72
CA SER A 392 10.94 19.48 -7.43
C SER A 392 11.48 18.27 -6.67
N ASN A 393 12.80 18.15 -6.61
CA ASN A 393 13.51 17.01 -6.01
C ASN A 393 13.24 16.86 -4.50
N ASP A 394 12.86 17.95 -3.83
CA ASP A 394 12.44 18.01 -2.42
C ASP A 394 10.99 17.57 -2.19
N GLY A 395 10.26 17.15 -3.24
CA GLY A 395 8.86 16.76 -3.15
C GLY A 395 7.87 17.92 -3.17
N THR A 396 8.33 19.17 -3.29
CA THR A 396 7.44 20.33 -3.44
C THR A 396 6.68 20.23 -4.76
N ILE A 397 5.36 20.35 -4.68
CA ILE A 397 4.44 20.35 -5.83
C ILE A 397 4.08 21.79 -6.16
N TYR A 398 4.19 22.15 -7.44
CA TYR A 398 3.62 23.38 -7.98
C TYR A 398 3.04 23.10 -9.38
N PHE A 399 2.21 24.02 -9.89
CA PHE A 399 1.69 23.89 -11.24
C PHE A 399 1.70 25.23 -11.97
N GLU A 400 1.73 25.19 -13.31
CA GLU A 400 1.52 26.36 -14.15
C GLU A 400 0.19 26.24 -14.89
N ILE A 401 -0.58 27.31 -14.93
CA ILE A 401 -1.73 27.44 -15.82
C ILE A 401 -1.22 27.99 -17.15
N LEU A 402 -1.40 27.23 -18.24
CA LEU A 402 -1.19 27.68 -19.61
C LEU A 402 -2.53 28.14 -20.18
N TYR A 403 -2.61 29.43 -20.47
CA TYR A 403 -3.80 30.08 -21.03
C TYR A 403 -3.87 29.91 -22.56
N PRO A 404 -5.06 30.06 -23.18
CA PRO A 404 -5.22 29.92 -24.64
C PRO A 404 -4.37 30.90 -25.47
N ASN A 405 -4.02 32.04 -24.90
CA ASN A 405 -3.13 33.04 -25.53
C ASN A 405 -1.63 32.69 -25.43
N GLY A 406 -1.29 31.54 -24.83
CA GLY A 406 0.08 31.06 -24.64
C GLY A 406 0.78 31.61 -23.39
N SER A 407 0.15 32.49 -22.61
CA SER A 407 0.73 32.96 -21.35
C SER A 407 0.70 31.88 -20.28
N LYS A 408 1.65 31.95 -19.36
CA LYS A 408 1.77 31.01 -18.24
C LYS A 408 1.72 31.75 -16.91
N ARG A 409 1.04 31.15 -15.93
CA ARG A 409 1.01 31.67 -14.56
C ARG A 409 1.26 30.56 -13.54
N ASN A 410 2.23 30.76 -12.66
CA ASN A 410 2.64 29.79 -11.64
C ASN A 410 1.64 29.76 -10.47
N SER A 411 1.40 28.58 -9.89
CA SER A 411 0.49 28.35 -8.77
C SER A 411 0.77 29.27 -7.59
N ASN A 412 2.05 29.50 -7.26
CA ASN A 412 2.43 30.33 -6.11
C ASN A 412 1.94 31.78 -6.25
N SER A 413 1.83 32.29 -7.49
CA SER A 413 1.35 33.65 -7.76
C SER A 413 -0.16 33.84 -7.53
N TYR A 414 -0.93 32.77 -7.35
CA TYR A 414 -2.35 32.85 -6.99
C TYR A 414 -2.57 32.88 -5.48
N PHE A 415 -1.60 32.37 -4.72
CA PHE A 415 -1.72 32.15 -3.27
C PHE A 415 -0.86 33.13 -2.45
N LEU A 416 0.08 33.82 -3.10
CA LEU A 416 0.92 34.84 -2.46
C LEU A 416 0.04 35.95 -1.87
N ASP A 417 0.17 36.19 -0.56
CA ASP A 417 -0.56 37.19 0.23
C ASP A 417 -2.09 37.07 0.24
N SER A 418 -2.66 36.03 -0.38
CA SER A 418 -4.10 35.85 -0.52
C SER A 418 -4.68 34.76 0.38
N VAL A 419 -3.84 33.96 1.05
CA VAL A 419 -4.25 32.82 1.90
C VAL A 419 -4.30 33.22 3.38
N ASP A 420 -5.44 33.01 4.03
CA ASP A 420 -5.58 33.08 5.48
C ASP A 420 -5.07 31.78 6.13
N LEU A 421 -3.86 31.83 6.68
CA LEU A 421 -3.21 30.68 7.32
C LEU A 421 -3.94 30.16 8.57
N ILE A 422 -4.68 31.03 9.28
CA ILE A 422 -5.43 30.64 10.49
C ILE A 422 -6.65 29.81 10.07
N LEU A 423 -7.38 30.28 9.05
CA LEU A 423 -8.50 29.53 8.48
C LEU A 423 -8.03 28.25 7.77
N LEU A 424 -6.88 28.28 7.09
CA LEU A 424 -6.30 27.09 6.46
C LEU A 424 -6.02 25.98 7.48
N ARG A 425 -5.42 26.31 8.64
CA ARG A 425 -5.22 25.35 9.75
C ARG A 425 -6.54 24.88 10.36
N LYS A 426 -7.50 25.79 10.54
CA LYS A 426 -8.83 25.46 11.09
C LYS A 426 -9.59 24.45 10.24
N TYR A 427 -9.46 24.51 8.90
CA TYR A 427 -10.17 23.65 7.96
C TYR A 427 -9.35 22.45 7.47
N GLU A 428 -8.12 22.24 7.98
CA GLU A 428 -7.20 21.20 7.53
C GLU A 428 -7.83 19.80 7.52
N SER A 429 -8.40 19.34 8.63
CA SER A 429 -9.00 18.00 8.69
C SER A 429 -10.19 17.84 7.73
N ALA A 430 -10.96 18.89 7.48
CA ALA A 430 -12.11 18.84 6.57
C ALA A 430 -11.67 18.81 5.09
N ILE A 431 -10.65 19.61 4.74
CA ILE A 431 -10.05 19.60 3.40
C ILE A 431 -9.36 18.26 3.15
N ALA A 432 -8.56 17.77 4.11
CA ALA A 432 -7.92 16.48 4.04
C ALA A 432 -8.94 15.34 3.87
N GLY A 433 -10.01 15.34 4.67
CA GLY A 433 -11.11 14.37 4.54
C GLY A 433 -11.73 14.35 3.14
N CYS A 434 -11.99 15.52 2.55
CA CYS A 434 -12.50 15.62 1.18
C CYS A 434 -11.49 15.07 0.15
N VAL A 435 -10.21 15.44 0.26
CA VAL A 435 -9.16 14.96 -0.66
C VAL A 435 -8.95 13.45 -0.54
N TYR A 436 -8.93 12.91 0.69
CA TYR A 436 -8.84 11.47 0.90
C TYR A 436 -10.07 10.73 0.36
N ILE A 437 -11.28 11.29 0.44
CA ILE A 437 -12.46 10.70 -0.22
C ILE A 437 -12.27 10.63 -1.74
N CYS A 438 -11.68 11.66 -2.37
CA CYS A 438 -11.37 11.64 -3.80
C CYS A 438 -10.46 10.46 -4.16
N PHE A 439 -9.35 10.30 -3.43
CA PHE A 439 -8.41 9.18 -3.63
C PHE A 439 -8.99 7.82 -3.19
N HIS A 440 -9.93 7.82 -2.26
CA HIS A 440 -10.57 6.60 -1.78
C HIS A 440 -11.56 6.04 -2.80
N GLY A 441 -12.38 6.88 -3.44
CA GLY A 441 -13.54 6.41 -4.21
C GLY A 441 -13.63 6.84 -5.67
N PHE A 442 -13.15 8.03 -6.02
CA PHE A 442 -13.38 8.58 -7.36
C PHE A 442 -12.49 7.94 -8.43
N GLY A 443 -11.41 7.27 -8.01
CA GLY A 443 -10.49 6.53 -8.85
C GLY A 443 -10.93 5.12 -9.26
N GLY A 444 -12.22 4.90 -9.54
CA GLY A 444 -12.71 3.62 -10.09
C GLY A 444 -12.97 2.51 -9.07
N GLY A 445 -13.06 2.83 -7.78
CA GLY A 445 -13.32 1.86 -6.71
C GLY A 445 -12.52 2.17 -5.46
N SER A 446 -12.66 1.31 -4.44
CA SER A 446 -12.22 1.64 -3.08
C SER A 446 -11.03 0.82 -2.56
N CYS A 447 -9.94 1.51 -2.20
CA CYS A 447 -8.75 0.91 -1.57
C CYS A 447 -8.96 0.69 -0.07
N ARG A 448 -8.01 0.04 0.61
CA ARG A 448 -8.03 -0.05 2.08
C ARG A 448 -7.56 1.27 2.70
N GLY A 449 -8.08 1.62 3.88
CA GLY A 449 -7.64 2.83 4.60
C GLY A 449 -6.11 2.91 4.76
N GLN A 450 -5.44 1.80 5.13
CA GLN A 450 -3.97 1.78 5.23
C GLN A 450 -3.24 1.95 3.89
N GLU A 451 -3.85 1.51 2.78
CA GLU A 451 -3.29 1.73 1.43
C GLU A 451 -3.46 3.20 1.03
N LEU A 452 -4.61 3.79 1.38
CA LEU A 452 -4.92 5.19 1.14
C LEU A 452 -3.97 6.13 1.91
N TYR A 453 -3.77 5.88 3.21
CA TYR A 453 -2.88 6.68 4.05
C TYR A 453 -1.44 6.72 3.53
N ARG A 454 -0.94 5.59 2.99
CA ARG A 454 0.41 5.50 2.42
C ARG A 454 0.57 6.15 1.05
N THR A 455 -0.51 6.69 0.47
CA THR A 455 -0.41 7.38 -0.82
C THR A 455 0.42 8.63 -0.63
N SER A 456 1.56 8.72 -1.31
CA SER A 456 2.47 9.86 -1.23
C SER A 456 2.24 10.81 -2.40
N ARG A 457 2.62 12.08 -2.21
CA ARG A 457 2.80 13.06 -3.30
C ARG A 457 3.74 12.54 -4.39
N HIS A 458 4.67 11.64 -4.04
CA HIS A 458 5.59 11.05 -4.98
C HIS A 458 4.95 10.06 -5.97
N ASP A 459 3.79 9.51 -5.62
CA ASP A 459 3.04 8.53 -6.44
C ASP A 459 2.09 9.19 -7.45
N LEU A 460 1.98 10.52 -7.41
CA LEU A 460 1.06 11.28 -8.25
C LEU A 460 1.68 11.61 -9.62
N VAL A 461 0.91 11.39 -10.68
CA VAL A 461 1.29 11.72 -12.05
C VAL A 461 0.14 12.39 -12.78
N MET A 462 0.40 13.53 -13.41
CA MET A 462 -0.58 14.24 -14.24
C MET A 462 -0.45 13.81 -15.71
N SER A 463 -1.57 13.48 -16.36
CA SER A 463 -1.62 13.30 -17.82
C SER A 463 -3.02 13.65 -18.35
N GLY A 464 -3.08 14.42 -19.44
CA GLY A 464 -4.35 14.78 -20.10
C GLY A 464 -5.36 15.50 -19.18
N GLY A 465 -4.89 16.32 -18.24
CA GLY A 465 -5.73 17.02 -17.25
C GLY A 465 -6.31 16.12 -16.15
N LYS A 466 -5.85 14.87 -16.04
CA LYS A 466 -6.26 13.89 -15.03
C LYS A 466 -5.09 13.55 -14.11
N LEU A 467 -5.39 13.39 -12.82
CA LEU A 467 -4.43 12.92 -11.82
C LEU A 467 -4.49 11.40 -11.69
N PHE A 468 -3.36 10.74 -11.95
CA PHE A 468 -3.16 9.32 -11.76
C PHE A 468 -2.37 9.07 -10.47
N TYR A 469 -2.72 7.98 -9.79
CA TYR A 469 -2.05 7.55 -8.56
C TYR A 469 -2.07 6.03 -8.45
N GLU A 470 -1.11 5.45 -7.74
CA GLU A 470 -1.02 4.02 -7.51
C GLU A 470 -1.30 3.67 -6.04
N THR A 471 -2.04 2.58 -5.82
CA THR A 471 -2.22 2.01 -4.48
C THR A 471 -1.58 0.63 -4.42
N ILE A 472 -0.82 0.35 -3.36
CA ILE A 472 -0.08 -0.91 -3.20
C ILE A 472 -0.67 -1.74 -2.06
N SER A 473 -1.15 -2.95 -2.37
CA SER A 473 -1.62 -3.90 -1.36
C SER A 473 -0.49 -4.80 -0.87
N MET A 474 -0.25 -4.81 0.44
CA MET A 474 0.80 -5.59 1.12
C MET A 474 0.27 -6.86 1.80
N LYS A 475 -0.77 -7.48 1.24
CA LYS A 475 -1.50 -8.57 1.92
C LYS A 475 -0.68 -9.83 2.18
N THR A 476 0.46 -10.01 1.50
CA THR A 476 1.44 -11.08 1.74
C THR A 476 2.84 -10.53 1.51
N LYS A 477 3.82 -10.91 2.35
CA LYS A 477 5.23 -10.51 2.23
C LYS A 477 5.89 -10.88 0.88
N SER A 478 5.17 -11.60 0.01
CA SER A 478 5.68 -12.17 -1.24
C SER A 478 5.08 -11.59 -2.53
N LYS A 479 3.99 -10.82 -2.51
CA LYS A 479 3.41 -10.21 -3.73
C LYS A 479 2.82 -8.83 -3.46
N TYR A 480 3.47 -7.80 -4.02
CA TYR A 480 2.92 -6.45 -4.09
C TYR A 480 1.91 -6.38 -5.24
N ILE A 481 0.64 -6.16 -4.94
CA ILE A 481 -0.36 -5.86 -5.97
C ILE A 481 -0.45 -4.34 -6.09
N LYS A 482 -0.02 -3.81 -7.24
CA LYS A 482 -0.15 -2.39 -7.57
C LYS A 482 -1.43 -2.18 -8.39
N THR A 483 -2.18 -1.13 -8.07
CA THR A 483 -3.38 -0.74 -8.82
C THR A 483 -3.27 0.72 -9.20
N LEU A 484 -3.26 1.01 -10.51
CA LEU A 484 -3.29 2.35 -11.06
C LEU A 484 -4.73 2.89 -11.05
N ARG A 485 -4.90 4.12 -10.59
CA ARG A 485 -6.19 4.80 -10.41
C ARG A 485 -6.18 6.19 -11.05
N CYS A 486 -7.35 6.75 -11.34
CA CYS A 486 -7.48 8.01 -12.05
C CYS A 486 -8.62 8.88 -11.50
N LEU A 487 -8.31 10.12 -11.10
CA LEU A 487 -9.31 11.09 -10.68
C LEU A 487 -9.96 11.80 -11.88
N PRO A 488 -11.25 12.18 -11.78
CA PRO A 488 -11.89 12.97 -12.81
C PRO A 488 -11.20 14.35 -12.94
N PRO A 489 -11.16 14.96 -14.14
CA PRO A 489 -10.50 16.26 -14.35
C PRO A 489 -11.02 17.37 -13.42
N CYS A 490 -12.33 17.43 -13.18
CA CYS A 490 -12.93 18.45 -12.31
C CYS A 490 -12.47 18.34 -10.85
N THR A 491 -12.26 17.11 -10.35
CA THR A 491 -11.71 16.87 -9.01
C THR A 491 -10.20 17.07 -8.98
N THR A 492 -9.50 16.65 -10.04
CA THR A 492 -8.04 16.81 -10.18
C THR A 492 -7.60 18.25 -9.88
N ARG A 493 -8.29 19.24 -10.46
CA ARG A 493 -7.99 20.67 -10.24
C ARG A 493 -8.10 21.09 -8.77
N ARG A 494 -9.15 20.63 -8.07
CA ARG A 494 -9.39 20.96 -6.66
C ARG A 494 -8.37 20.28 -5.75
N VAL A 495 -8.02 19.03 -6.05
CA VAL A 495 -6.95 18.32 -5.34
C VAL A 495 -5.61 19.02 -5.54
N MET A 496 -5.31 19.53 -6.75
CA MET A 496 -4.08 20.31 -6.98
C MET A 496 -4.01 21.58 -6.13
N VAL A 497 -5.13 22.32 -5.99
CA VAL A 497 -5.19 23.48 -5.10
C VAL A 497 -4.85 23.08 -3.66
N ALA A 498 -5.47 22.01 -3.14
CA ALA A 498 -5.14 21.52 -1.80
C ALA A 498 -3.66 21.14 -1.67
N LEU A 499 -3.09 20.38 -2.61
CA LEU A 499 -1.69 19.96 -2.52
C LEU A 499 -0.69 21.12 -2.53
N VAL A 500 -1.00 22.21 -3.23
CA VAL A 500 -0.16 23.42 -3.19
C VAL A 500 -0.33 24.19 -1.89
N LEU A 501 -1.57 24.33 -1.37
CA LEU A 501 -1.78 25.02 -0.09
C LEU A 501 -1.07 24.34 1.10
N TYR A 502 -0.90 23.02 1.03
CA TYR A 502 -0.20 22.23 2.06
C TYR A 502 1.21 21.78 1.61
N SER A 503 1.81 22.42 0.61
CA SER A 503 3.19 22.11 0.19
C SER A 503 4.18 22.52 1.29
N GLY A 504 4.93 21.56 1.89
CA GLY A 504 5.92 21.87 2.93
C GLY A 504 6.17 20.85 4.07
N GLY A 505 5.57 19.65 4.05
CA GLY A 505 5.80 18.61 5.06
C GLY A 505 7.09 17.79 4.86
N ILE A 506 7.61 17.19 5.94
CA ILE A 506 8.94 16.57 6.01
C ILE A 506 9.06 15.25 5.22
N ASP A 507 7.96 14.58 4.84
CA ASP A 507 8.00 13.19 4.30
C ASP A 507 7.19 12.94 3.01
N GLY A 508 6.90 13.96 2.20
CA GLY A 508 6.20 13.76 0.91
C GLY A 508 4.78 13.15 1.06
N GLU A 509 4.22 13.12 2.26
CA GLU A 509 2.84 12.72 2.55
C GLU A 509 1.84 13.70 1.91
N LEU A 510 0.59 13.27 1.69
CA LEU A 510 -0.45 14.17 1.13
C LEU A 510 -0.80 15.31 2.10
N PHE A 511 -0.89 15.01 3.40
CA PHE A 511 -1.15 15.93 4.51
C PHE A 511 -0.35 15.46 5.73
N ASP A 512 0.00 16.37 6.63
CA ASP A 512 0.70 16.06 7.89
C ASP A 512 -0.31 15.58 8.95
N LEU A 513 -0.89 14.40 8.69
CA LEU A 513 -1.91 13.77 9.53
C LEU A 513 -1.56 12.30 9.75
N ASN A 514 -1.62 11.83 10.99
CA ASN A 514 -1.48 10.41 11.28
C ASN A 514 -2.70 9.60 10.80
N PHE A 515 -2.56 8.27 10.73
CA PHE A 515 -3.62 7.38 10.23
C PHE A 515 -4.97 7.56 10.94
N ASP A 516 -4.98 7.73 12.26
CA ASP A 516 -6.23 7.87 13.03
C ASP A 516 -6.92 9.20 12.70
N GLN A 517 -6.16 10.28 12.52
CA GLN A 517 -6.67 11.57 12.07
C GLN A 517 -7.24 11.49 10.65
N VAL A 518 -6.60 10.72 9.76
CA VAL A 518 -7.12 10.46 8.41
C VAL A 518 -8.42 9.65 8.46
N ASP A 519 -8.51 8.59 9.28
CA ASP A 519 -9.75 7.82 9.45
C ASP A 519 -10.89 8.67 10.03
N ASP A 520 -10.59 9.50 11.05
CA ASP A 520 -11.54 10.45 11.62
C ASP A 520 -12.01 11.46 10.56
N ALA A 521 -11.10 12.09 9.83
CA ALA A 521 -11.40 13.07 8.79
C ALA A 521 -12.28 12.49 7.69
N VAL A 522 -11.94 11.30 7.17
CA VAL A 522 -12.71 10.63 6.12
C VAL A 522 -14.08 10.21 6.63
N ALA A 523 -14.15 9.61 7.83
CA ALA A 523 -15.41 9.14 8.40
C ALA A 523 -16.39 10.28 8.70
N ASN A 524 -15.89 11.42 9.19
CA ASN A 524 -16.69 12.62 9.43
C ASN A 524 -17.13 13.25 8.11
N THR A 525 -16.25 13.32 7.11
CA THR A 525 -16.62 13.88 5.80
C THR A 525 -17.70 13.04 5.11
N TYR A 526 -17.63 11.70 5.17
CA TYR A 526 -18.73 10.86 4.68
C TYR A 526 -20.02 11.08 5.47
N ALA A 527 -19.93 11.20 6.79
CA ALA A 527 -21.10 11.48 7.62
C ALA A 527 -21.77 12.80 7.22
N ASP A 528 -20.98 13.85 7.00
CA ASP A 528 -21.49 15.15 6.55
C ASP A 528 -22.15 15.06 5.16
N VAL A 529 -21.50 14.39 4.20
CA VAL A 529 -22.02 14.21 2.83
C VAL A 529 -23.34 13.44 2.81
N PHE A 530 -23.46 12.39 3.63
CA PHE A 530 -24.67 11.57 3.72
C PHE A 530 -25.64 12.05 4.80
N GLN A 531 -25.35 13.16 5.47
CA GLN A 531 -26.13 13.72 6.59
C GLN A 531 -26.40 12.70 7.72
N LEU A 532 -25.39 11.86 7.99
CA LEU A 532 -25.45 10.84 9.03
C LEU A 532 -25.12 11.45 10.38
N THR A 533 -25.84 11.04 11.42
CA THR A 533 -25.58 11.52 12.79
C THR A 533 -24.45 10.77 13.49
N HIS A 534 -23.66 9.99 12.75
CA HIS A 534 -22.62 9.10 13.30
C HIS A 534 -21.52 8.86 12.24
N ARG A 535 -20.37 8.36 12.70
CA ARG A 535 -19.20 8.11 11.85
C ARG A 535 -19.46 7.03 10.80
N PHE A 536 -19.05 7.28 9.56
CA PHE A 536 -19.14 6.32 8.46
C PHE A 536 -17.75 5.77 8.08
N CYS A 537 -17.34 4.65 8.67
CA CYS A 537 -15.98 4.12 8.61
C CYS A 537 -15.56 3.60 7.21
N PHE A 538 -14.25 3.36 7.03
CA PHE A 538 -13.70 2.77 5.79
C PHE A 538 -14.36 1.45 5.38
N GLN A 539 -14.81 0.63 6.32
CA GLN A 539 -15.47 -0.64 5.98
C GLN A 539 -16.83 -0.41 5.32
N HIS A 540 -17.66 0.49 5.86
CA HIS A 540 -18.97 0.79 5.28
C HIS A 540 -18.83 1.54 3.95
N SER A 541 -17.90 2.50 3.85
CA SER A 541 -17.65 3.18 2.57
C SER A 541 -17.10 2.23 1.49
N ARG A 542 -16.28 1.23 1.86
CA ARG A 542 -15.88 0.16 0.94
C ARG A 542 -17.07 -0.68 0.44
N GLN A 543 -18.00 -1.03 1.33
CA GLN A 543 -19.23 -1.74 0.97
C GLN A 543 -20.11 -0.91 0.04
N LEU A 544 -20.24 0.40 0.30
CA LEU A 544 -20.94 1.33 -0.59
C LEU A 544 -20.35 1.30 -2.01
N TYR A 545 -19.03 1.49 -2.16
CA TYR A 545 -18.41 1.48 -3.49
C TYR A 545 -18.47 0.10 -4.16
N ALA A 546 -18.41 -0.99 -3.39
CA ALA A 546 -18.62 -2.34 -3.92
C ALA A 546 -20.05 -2.52 -4.48
N CYS A 547 -21.07 -1.99 -3.80
CA CYS A 547 -22.45 -2.02 -4.31
C CYS A 547 -22.62 -1.18 -5.57
N ILE A 548 -21.98 -0.01 -5.64
CA ILE A 548 -21.97 0.82 -6.85
C ILE A 548 -21.33 0.06 -8.01
N ALA A 549 -20.17 -0.57 -7.78
CA ALA A 549 -19.47 -1.40 -8.76
C ALA A 549 -20.33 -2.58 -9.24
N ASN A 550 -20.96 -3.31 -8.32
CA ASN A 550 -21.84 -4.44 -8.65
C ASN A 550 -23.06 -4.00 -9.48
N THR A 551 -23.67 -2.87 -9.12
CA THR A 551 -24.82 -2.30 -9.86
C THR A 551 -24.40 -1.88 -11.26
N MET A 552 -23.22 -1.27 -11.39
CA MET A 552 -22.64 -0.90 -12.67
C MET A 552 -22.33 -2.13 -13.54
N LYS A 553 -21.73 -3.18 -12.96
CA LYS A 553 -21.48 -4.47 -13.64
C LYS A 553 -22.77 -5.12 -14.13
N LYS A 554 -23.87 -5.00 -13.39
CA LYS A 554 -25.19 -5.46 -13.86
C LYS A 554 -25.79 -4.61 -14.98
N LYS A 555 -25.63 -3.28 -14.92
CA LYS A 555 -26.17 -2.34 -15.92
C LYS A 555 -25.36 -2.35 -17.23
N TYR A 556 -24.08 -2.72 -17.13
CA TYR A 556 -23.09 -2.68 -18.19
C TYR A 556 -22.29 -4.00 -18.19
N PRO A 557 -22.92 -5.16 -18.42
CA PRO A 557 -22.30 -6.48 -18.27
C PRO A 557 -21.11 -6.70 -19.21
N ASN A 558 -21.12 -6.03 -20.36
CA ASN A 558 -20.06 -6.13 -21.38
C ASN A 558 -18.84 -5.26 -21.07
N HIS A 559 -18.87 -4.47 -19.98
CA HIS A 559 -17.74 -3.67 -19.53
C HIS A 559 -17.01 -4.44 -18.42
N ASN A 560 -15.85 -4.99 -18.74
CA ASN A 560 -15.09 -5.80 -17.80
C ASN A 560 -14.42 -4.91 -16.72
N TYR A 561 -15.09 -4.73 -15.58
CA TYR A 561 -14.63 -3.87 -14.48
C TYR A 561 -13.39 -4.42 -13.74
N ASP A 562 -13.17 -5.73 -13.80
CA ASP A 562 -12.03 -6.40 -13.18
C ASP A 562 -10.76 -6.29 -14.05
N SER A 563 -10.94 -6.12 -15.36
CA SER A 563 -9.89 -5.93 -16.36
C SER A 563 -10.37 -4.96 -17.47
N PRO A 564 -10.34 -3.65 -17.22
CA PRO A 564 -10.88 -2.64 -18.12
C PRO A 564 -10.24 -2.70 -19.51
N GLY A 565 -11.02 -2.92 -20.57
CA GLY A 565 -10.46 -3.08 -21.93
C GLY A 565 -10.95 -4.32 -22.66
N LEU A 566 -11.42 -5.34 -21.94
CA LEU A 566 -11.76 -6.65 -22.48
C LEU A 566 -13.26 -6.77 -22.80
N GLU A 567 -13.59 -6.84 -24.08
CA GLU A 567 -14.90 -7.23 -24.59
C GLU A 567 -14.94 -8.76 -24.72
N VAL A 568 -15.92 -9.38 -24.07
CA VAL A 568 -16.15 -10.82 -24.15
C VAL A 568 -17.62 -11.02 -24.52
N ALA A 569 -17.88 -12.01 -25.37
CA ALA A 569 -19.23 -12.43 -25.70
C ALA A 569 -19.94 -12.92 -24.43
N ASP A 570 -21.27 -12.73 -24.33
CA ASP A 570 -22.01 -13.17 -23.14
C ASP A 570 -22.07 -14.71 -23.06
N LEU A 571 -22.69 -15.26 -22.00
CA LEU A 571 -22.77 -16.72 -21.83
C LEU A 571 -23.48 -17.39 -23.02
N ALA A 572 -24.53 -16.76 -23.56
CA ALA A 572 -25.30 -17.33 -24.66
C ALA A 572 -24.49 -17.34 -25.97
N ASP A 573 -23.72 -16.28 -26.21
CA ASP A 573 -22.82 -16.20 -27.35
C ASP A 573 -21.61 -17.15 -27.18
N ALA A 574 -21.00 -17.22 -25.99
CA ALA A 574 -19.90 -18.15 -25.70
C ALA A 574 -20.33 -19.62 -25.89
N GLU A 575 -21.55 -19.97 -25.47
CA GLU A 575 -22.14 -21.29 -25.71
C GLU A 575 -22.41 -21.55 -27.20
N GLN A 576 -22.79 -20.53 -27.99
CA GLN A 576 -22.90 -20.67 -29.45
C GLN A 576 -21.54 -20.96 -30.12
N PHE A 577 -20.44 -20.47 -29.55
CA PHE A 577 -19.08 -20.83 -29.95
C PHE A 577 -18.59 -22.15 -29.33
N SER A 578 -19.44 -22.88 -28.60
CA SER A 578 -19.10 -24.14 -27.91
C SER A 578 -17.97 -24.00 -26.87
N HIS A 579 -17.84 -22.82 -26.26
CA HIS A 579 -16.84 -22.52 -25.22
C HIS A 579 -17.52 -22.20 -23.88
N SER A 580 -16.81 -22.42 -22.77
CA SER A 580 -17.22 -21.83 -21.50
C SER A 580 -16.93 -20.32 -21.51
N LEU A 581 -17.65 -19.54 -20.70
CA LEU A 581 -17.38 -18.11 -20.54
C LEU A 581 -15.92 -17.84 -20.13
N GLU A 582 -15.33 -18.72 -19.32
CA GLU A 582 -13.91 -18.63 -18.93
C GLU A 582 -12.96 -18.89 -20.11
N THR A 583 -13.25 -19.86 -20.98
CA THR A 583 -12.48 -20.13 -22.20
C THR A 583 -12.63 -18.99 -23.22
N GLN A 584 -13.83 -18.43 -23.37
CA GLN A 584 -14.08 -17.27 -24.24
C GLN A 584 -13.34 -16.02 -23.73
N ALA A 585 -13.40 -15.75 -22.41
CA ALA A 585 -12.73 -14.62 -21.78
C ALA A 585 -11.20 -14.74 -21.76
N SER A 586 -10.65 -15.95 -21.87
CA SER A 586 -9.20 -16.18 -21.86
C SER A 586 -8.58 -16.27 -23.24
N ILE A 587 -9.33 -16.69 -24.26
CA ILE A 587 -8.79 -16.97 -25.61
C ILE A 587 -9.38 -16.03 -26.67
N TYR A 588 -10.64 -15.62 -26.54
CA TYR A 588 -11.40 -14.93 -27.61
C TYR A 588 -11.94 -13.56 -27.18
N PHE A 589 -11.28 -12.92 -26.21
CA PHE A 589 -11.59 -11.56 -25.83
C PHE A 589 -11.15 -10.58 -26.93
N THR A 590 -11.86 -9.46 -27.05
CA THR A 590 -11.46 -8.34 -27.89
C THR A 590 -10.97 -7.19 -27.01
N ILE A 591 -9.80 -6.64 -27.30
CA ILE A 591 -9.27 -5.48 -26.57
C ILE A 591 -9.79 -4.20 -27.25
N SER A 592 -10.56 -3.39 -26.52
CA SER A 592 -10.98 -2.06 -26.95
C SER A 592 -10.02 -0.99 -26.37
N PRO A 593 -9.21 -0.30 -27.20
CA PRO A 593 -8.18 0.66 -26.75
C PRO A 593 -8.71 1.87 -25.95
N SER A 594 -10.03 2.08 -25.92
CA SER A 594 -10.70 3.23 -25.29
C SER A 594 -11.45 2.87 -24.00
N GLN A 595 -11.51 1.58 -23.64
CA GLN A 595 -12.43 1.11 -22.62
C GLN A 595 -12.02 1.46 -21.17
N ARG A 596 -10.73 1.53 -20.83
CA ARG A 596 -10.32 1.95 -19.46
C ARG A 596 -10.77 3.38 -19.15
N ASP A 597 -10.55 4.29 -20.10
CA ASP A 597 -11.03 5.67 -20.01
C ASP A 597 -12.55 5.73 -19.98
N LEU A 598 -13.23 4.90 -20.78
CA LEU A 598 -14.70 4.79 -20.77
C LEU A 598 -15.25 4.22 -19.45
N THR A 599 -14.57 3.25 -18.84
CA THR A 599 -14.91 2.66 -17.53
C THR A 599 -14.77 3.70 -16.43
N TYR A 600 -13.69 4.48 -16.43
CA TYR A 600 -13.54 5.63 -15.52
C TYR A 600 -14.62 6.68 -15.76
N GLN A 601 -14.92 7.02 -17.01
CA GLN A 601 -16.00 7.95 -17.33
C GLN A 601 -17.36 7.45 -16.83
N ASN A 602 -17.70 6.18 -17.07
CA ASN A 602 -18.93 5.57 -16.57
C ASN A 602 -18.98 5.56 -15.05
N TRP A 603 -17.86 5.30 -14.38
CA TRP A 603 -17.71 5.40 -12.93
C TRP A 603 -17.98 6.83 -12.44
N TRP A 604 -17.39 7.83 -13.10
CA TRP A 604 -17.60 9.23 -12.75
C TRP A 604 -19.04 9.68 -13.00
N ARG A 605 -19.67 9.24 -14.11
CA ARG A 605 -21.10 9.49 -14.38
C ARG A 605 -21.99 8.89 -13.29
N ALA A 606 -21.69 7.67 -12.83
CA ALA A 606 -22.46 7.03 -11.76
C ALA A 606 -22.38 7.79 -10.42
N LEU A 607 -21.26 8.49 -10.18
CA LEU A 607 -21.04 9.35 -9.02
C LEU A 607 -21.42 10.82 -9.27
N GLY A 608 -22.06 11.14 -10.40
CA GLY A 608 -22.64 12.45 -10.68
C GLY A 608 -21.76 13.48 -11.36
N ALA A 609 -20.55 13.12 -11.78
CA ALA A 609 -19.71 14.06 -12.51
C ALA A 609 -20.27 14.31 -13.94
N THR A 610 -20.14 15.55 -14.40
CA THR A 610 -20.55 16.00 -15.74
C THR A 610 -19.46 16.90 -16.34
N GLY A 611 -19.46 17.05 -17.68
CA GLY A 611 -18.59 18.04 -18.35
C GLY A 611 -17.11 17.69 -18.49
N PHE A 612 -16.68 16.48 -18.09
CA PHE A 612 -15.31 15.98 -18.32
C PHE A 612 -15.08 15.45 -19.75
N GLU A 613 -16.14 15.32 -20.55
CA GLU A 613 -16.11 14.87 -21.95
C GLU A 613 -15.55 15.97 -22.89
N ASN A 614 -15.68 17.24 -22.48
CA ASN A 614 -15.22 18.41 -23.24
C ASN A 614 -13.77 18.81 -22.92
N VAL A 615 -13.04 18.03 -22.12
CA VAL A 615 -11.57 18.15 -22.04
C VAL A 615 -11.00 17.53 -23.31
N THR A 616 -11.24 18.21 -24.43
CA THR A 616 -10.51 17.96 -25.67
C THR A 616 -9.03 18.12 -25.29
N PRO A 617 -8.16 17.11 -25.51
CA PRO A 617 -6.73 17.37 -25.42
C PRO A 617 -6.48 18.51 -26.39
N VAL A 618 -6.14 19.70 -25.88
CA VAL A 618 -5.81 20.85 -26.71
C VAL A 618 -4.77 20.35 -27.70
N SER A 619 -5.16 20.33 -28.97
CA SER A 619 -4.32 19.77 -30.00
C SER A 619 -3.00 20.55 -30.04
N GLY A 620 -1.89 19.82 -30.01
CA GLY A 620 -0.69 20.30 -30.71
C GLY A 620 0.53 20.61 -29.86
N ARG A 621 0.95 19.69 -28.98
CA ARG A 621 2.37 19.25 -28.86
C ARG A 621 2.45 18.11 -27.83
N ILE A 622 2.57 16.87 -28.31
CA ILE A 622 3.04 15.76 -27.47
C ILE A 622 4.43 16.17 -26.96
N ARG A 623 4.55 16.42 -25.66
CA ARG A 623 5.83 16.82 -25.05
C ARG A 623 6.78 15.63 -25.05
N PRO A 624 8.08 15.84 -25.28
CA PRO A 624 9.07 14.78 -25.16
C PRO A 624 9.04 14.13 -23.78
N ILE A 625 9.24 12.82 -23.73
CA ILE A 625 9.44 12.06 -22.50
C ILE A 625 10.78 12.49 -21.88
N THR A 626 10.73 12.87 -20.61
CA THR A 626 11.90 13.30 -19.83
C THR A 626 12.71 12.11 -19.29
N ASP A 627 13.96 12.35 -18.91
CA ASP A 627 14.83 11.31 -18.34
C ASP A 627 14.30 10.76 -17.02
N GLU A 628 13.69 11.59 -16.17
CA GLU A 628 13.06 11.14 -14.92
C GLU A 628 11.89 10.20 -15.20
N GLN A 629 11.08 10.50 -16.23
CA GLN A 629 9.98 9.63 -16.67
C GLN A 629 10.50 8.30 -17.21
N LEU A 630 11.61 8.30 -17.95
CA LEU A 630 12.28 7.08 -18.42
C LEU A 630 12.85 6.27 -17.25
N LEU A 631 13.44 6.91 -16.25
CA LEU A 631 13.98 6.23 -15.06
C LEU A 631 12.86 5.55 -14.24
N LYS A 632 11.76 6.26 -13.98
CA LYS A 632 10.58 5.66 -13.32
C LYS A 632 9.99 4.50 -14.13
N SER A 633 10.04 4.62 -15.46
CA SER A 633 9.58 3.57 -16.38
C SER A 633 10.47 2.34 -16.28
N LEU A 634 11.80 2.51 -16.24
CA LEU A 634 12.76 1.44 -16.03
C LEU A 634 12.51 0.70 -14.71
N GLN A 635 12.37 1.45 -13.61
CA GLN A 635 12.10 0.90 -12.29
C GLN A 635 10.79 0.10 -12.24
N TYR A 636 9.77 0.57 -12.97
CA TYR A 636 8.51 -0.16 -13.12
C TYR A 636 8.68 -1.46 -13.92
N VAL A 637 9.24 -1.36 -15.13
CA VAL A 637 9.42 -2.49 -16.06
C VAL A 637 10.25 -3.60 -15.42
N LEU A 638 11.30 -3.25 -14.67
CA LEU A 638 12.15 -4.21 -13.97
C LEU A 638 11.61 -4.64 -12.60
N GLY A 639 10.57 -3.97 -12.09
CA GLY A 639 10.00 -4.24 -10.76
C GLY A 639 10.95 -3.93 -9.60
N LYS A 640 11.90 -3.01 -9.78
CA LYS A 640 12.96 -2.67 -8.82
C LYS A 640 13.09 -1.15 -8.63
N PRO A 641 12.86 -0.60 -7.44
CA PRO A 641 12.89 0.84 -7.19
C PRO A 641 14.29 1.45 -7.27
N ASP A 642 15.33 0.65 -7.07
CA ASP A 642 16.75 1.02 -7.11
C ASP A 642 17.39 0.83 -8.48
N ALA A 643 16.62 0.43 -9.51
CA ALA A 643 17.14 0.28 -10.86
C ALA A 643 17.62 1.61 -11.46
N SER A 644 18.75 1.55 -12.16
CA SER A 644 19.36 2.67 -12.88
C SER A 644 19.77 2.25 -14.29
N PHE A 645 19.90 3.23 -15.19
CA PHE A 645 20.40 2.99 -16.55
C PHE A 645 21.91 2.71 -16.52
N ARG A 646 22.34 1.74 -17.33
CA ARG A 646 23.75 1.54 -17.65
C ARG A 646 24.17 2.48 -18.79
N GLU A 647 25.48 2.55 -19.04
CA GLU A 647 26.07 3.39 -20.09
C GLU A 647 25.40 3.16 -21.46
N GLY A 648 25.03 4.26 -22.13
CA GLY A 648 24.36 4.25 -23.44
C GLY A 648 22.87 3.87 -23.44
N GLN A 649 22.36 3.27 -22.37
CA GLN A 649 20.95 2.82 -22.34
C GLN A 649 19.96 3.97 -22.25
N LEU A 650 20.27 5.00 -21.44
CA LEU A 650 19.39 6.15 -21.29
C LEU A 650 19.27 6.90 -22.62
N GLU A 651 20.38 7.12 -23.30
CA GLU A 651 20.43 7.78 -24.61
C GLU A 651 19.63 7.00 -25.65
N ALA A 652 19.77 5.67 -25.70
CA ALA A 652 19.02 4.80 -26.60
C ALA A 652 17.51 4.84 -26.29
N CYS A 653 17.14 4.74 -25.02
CA CYS A 653 15.74 4.83 -24.59
C CYS A 653 15.14 6.21 -24.90
N ARG A 654 15.90 7.29 -24.67
CA ARG A 654 15.49 8.67 -24.96
C ARG A 654 15.26 8.86 -26.45
N HIS A 655 16.13 8.32 -27.29
CA HIS A 655 15.99 8.37 -28.74
C HIS A 655 14.71 7.65 -29.18
N VAL A 656 14.54 6.37 -28.83
CA VAL A 656 13.31 5.60 -29.18
C VAL A 656 12.04 6.25 -28.61
N ALA A 657 12.13 6.91 -27.45
CA ALA A 657 10.99 7.59 -26.84
C ALA A 657 10.52 8.83 -27.61
N ASN A 658 11.46 9.58 -28.21
CA ASN A 658 11.21 10.96 -28.63
C ASN A 658 11.47 11.24 -30.11
N SER A 659 12.32 10.46 -30.77
CA SER A 659 12.64 10.62 -32.18
C SER A 659 11.40 10.41 -33.05
N LYS A 660 11.28 11.19 -34.12
CA LYS A 660 10.17 11.08 -35.09
C LYS A 660 10.65 10.84 -36.51
N THR A 661 11.89 11.24 -36.80
CA THR A 661 12.48 11.26 -38.15
C THR A 661 13.94 10.89 -38.16
N GLU A 662 14.64 10.99 -37.03
CA GLU A 662 16.06 10.68 -36.90
C GLU A 662 16.22 9.21 -36.58
N ASN A 663 16.97 8.48 -37.41
CA ASN A 663 17.26 7.07 -37.21
C ASN A 663 18.42 6.93 -36.20
N ALA A 664 18.69 5.71 -35.73
CA ALA A 664 19.84 5.46 -34.87
C ALA A 664 20.51 4.12 -35.15
N MET A 665 21.81 4.07 -34.92
CA MET A 665 22.54 2.85 -34.67
C MET A 665 23.05 2.83 -33.23
N VAL A 666 22.62 1.84 -32.48
CA VAL A 666 22.84 1.72 -31.05
C VAL A 666 23.77 0.52 -30.80
N GLY A 667 24.97 0.82 -30.31
CA GLY A 667 25.88 -0.14 -29.71
C GLY A 667 25.53 -0.32 -28.24
N LEU A 668 25.22 -1.54 -27.79
CA LEU A 668 25.14 -1.86 -26.37
C LEU A 668 25.74 -3.24 -26.15
N ASP A 669 26.67 -3.34 -25.20
CA ASP A 669 27.32 -4.62 -24.88
C ASP A 669 26.31 -5.71 -24.47
N CYS A 670 26.69 -6.96 -24.71
CA CYS A 670 25.90 -8.11 -24.30
C CYS A 670 25.64 -8.06 -22.78
N GLY A 671 24.39 -8.32 -22.38
CA GLY A 671 24.00 -8.31 -20.97
C GLY A 671 23.79 -6.93 -20.34
N VAL A 672 24.05 -5.82 -21.06
CA VAL A 672 23.71 -4.45 -20.61
C VAL A 672 22.21 -4.27 -20.49
N GLY A 673 21.43 -4.94 -21.34
CA GLY A 673 19.96 -4.95 -21.31
C GLY A 673 19.35 -4.29 -22.55
N LYS A 674 19.72 -4.78 -23.75
CA LYS A 674 19.20 -4.28 -25.04
C LYS A 674 17.67 -4.23 -25.10
N SER A 675 16.99 -5.18 -24.47
CA SER A 675 15.52 -5.24 -24.43
C SER A 675 14.86 -3.99 -23.83
N THR A 676 15.54 -3.31 -22.89
CA THR A 676 15.02 -2.09 -22.28
C THR A 676 14.81 -0.96 -23.31
N THR A 677 15.55 -0.97 -24.42
CA THR A 677 15.44 0.05 -25.48
C THR A 677 14.10 0.05 -26.19
N PHE A 678 13.32 -1.04 -26.12
CA PHE A 678 11.96 -1.09 -26.65
C PHE A 678 10.88 -1.23 -25.59
N THR A 679 11.15 -1.89 -24.44
CA THR A 679 10.13 -2.02 -23.38
C THR A 679 9.95 -0.74 -22.57
N VAL A 680 11.05 -0.07 -22.17
CA VAL A 680 11.01 1.13 -21.33
C VAL A 680 10.41 2.34 -22.07
N PRO A 681 10.85 2.68 -23.31
CA PRO A 681 10.24 3.78 -24.05
C PRO A 681 8.77 3.54 -24.38
N LEU A 682 8.38 2.29 -24.68
CA LEU A 682 6.99 1.96 -24.94
C LEU A 682 6.13 2.14 -23.70
N TYR A 683 6.59 1.65 -22.54
CA TYR A 683 5.90 1.88 -21.27
C TYR A 683 5.84 3.36 -20.92
N ALA A 684 6.91 4.12 -21.12
CA ALA A 684 6.91 5.56 -20.89
C ALA A 684 5.91 6.28 -21.80
N LYS A 685 5.88 5.94 -23.10
CA LYS A 685 4.89 6.46 -24.05
C LYS A 685 3.48 6.09 -23.64
N TRP A 686 3.24 4.88 -23.14
CA TRP A 686 1.93 4.46 -22.63
C TRP A 686 1.53 5.21 -21.36
N ARG A 687 2.48 5.44 -20.46
CA ARG A 687 2.23 5.99 -19.12
C ARG A 687 2.06 7.49 -19.12
N TYR A 688 2.84 8.19 -19.94
CA TYR A 688 2.96 9.65 -19.93
C TYR A 688 2.45 10.30 -21.22
N GLN A 689 2.29 9.52 -22.28
CA GLN A 689 1.68 9.96 -23.54
C GLN A 689 0.50 9.02 -23.86
N LYS A 690 -0.27 9.31 -24.90
CA LYS A 690 -1.12 8.28 -25.51
C LYS A 690 -0.24 7.56 -26.53
N ILE A 691 -0.13 6.23 -26.46
CA ILE A 691 0.59 5.48 -27.50
C ILE A 691 -0.09 5.76 -28.84
N ASN A 692 0.69 6.17 -29.83
CA ASN A 692 0.24 6.23 -31.22
C ASN A 692 1.11 5.29 -32.06
N GLY A 693 0.47 4.32 -32.72
CA GLY A 693 1.11 3.39 -33.65
C GLY A 693 1.84 2.22 -32.98
N VAL A 694 2.41 1.36 -33.82
CA VAL A 694 3.11 0.13 -33.46
C VAL A 694 4.61 0.38 -33.32
N THR A 695 5.24 -0.18 -32.29
CA THR A 695 6.70 -0.38 -32.24
C THR A 695 7.01 -1.79 -32.71
N MET A 696 7.74 -1.91 -33.80
CA MET A 696 8.11 -3.20 -34.39
C MET A 696 9.52 -3.59 -33.98
N VAL A 697 9.73 -4.83 -33.54
CA VAL A 697 11.03 -5.39 -33.22
C VAL A 697 11.32 -6.57 -34.15
N ILE A 698 12.30 -6.42 -35.03
CA ILE A 698 12.73 -7.47 -35.97
C ILE A 698 13.98 -8.13 -35.40
N CYS A 699 14.00 -9.46 -35.38
CA CYS A 699 15.18 -10.23 -34.95
C CYS A 699 15.48 -11.37 -35.95
N PRO A 700 16.75 -11.61 -36.30
CA PRO A 700 17.13 -12.66 -37.24
C PRO A 700 16.93 -14.08 -36.67
N HIS A 701 17.02 -14.25 -35.35
CA HIS A 701 16.89 -15.55 -34.68
C HIS A 701 15.53 -15.69 -33.98
N SER A 702 14.79 -16.75 -34.32
CA SER A 702 13.48 -17.02 -33.74
C SER A 702 13.52 -17.31 -32.24
N ILE A 703 14.60 -17.92 -31.73
CA ILE A 703 14.78 -18.20 -30.30
C ILE A 703 14.94 -16.90 -29.51
N ALA A 704 15.84 -16.02 -29.94
CA ALA A 704 16.04 -14.71 -29.31
C ALA A 704 14.76 -13.87 -29.35
N LEU A 705 14.06 -13.84 -30.50
CA LEU A 705 12.78 -13.17 -30.63
C LEU A 705 11.72 -13.70 -29.64
N LYS A 706 11.61 -15.04 -29.49
CA LYS A 706 10.69 -15.66 -28.53
C LYS A 706 11.04 -15.31 -27.07
N GLN A 707 12.33 -15.25 -26.74
CA GLN A 707 12.79 -14.83 -25.41
C GLN A 707 12.45 -13.36 -25.14
N HIS A 708 12.64 -12.46 -26.11
CA HIS A 708 12.23 -11.07 -26.00
C HIS A 708 10.72 -10.92 -25.84
N TYR A 709 9.94 -11.67 -26.62
CA TYR A 709 8.49 -11.71 -26.48
C TYR A 709 8.07 -12.15 -25.07
N ALA A 710 8.56 -13.30 -24.60
CA ALA A 710 8.23 -13.82 -23.26
C ALA A 710 8.62 -12.84 -22.15
N THR A 711 9.78 -12.19 -22.28
CA THR A 711 10.27 -11.20 -21.32
C THR A 711 9.38 -9.96 -21.33
N ALA A 712 9.04 -9.41 -22.50
CA ALA A 712 8.19 -8.24 -22.62
C ALA A 712 6.77 -8.50 -22.07
N VAL A 713 6.19 -9.67 -22.35
CA VAL A 713 4.89 -10.10 -21.78
C VAL A 713 4.96 -10.15 -20.25
N LYS A 714 6.06 -10.67 -19.69
CA LYS A 714 6.26 -10.72 -18.23
C LYS A 714 6.41 -9.32 -17.62
N GLU A 715 7.24 -8.47 -18.20
CA GLU A 715 7.55 -7.11 -17.71
C GLU A 715 6.34 -6.17 -17.80
N LEU A 716 5.52 -6.31 -18.86
CA LEU A 716 4.39 -5.43 -19.16
C LEU A 716 3.03 -6.05 -18.83
N LYS A 717 2.99 -7.18 -18.13
CA LYS A 717 1.77 -7.94 -17.81
C LYS A 717 0.64 -7.13 -17.17
N ASN A 718 0.98 -6.09 -16.42
CA ASN A 718 0.01 -5.25 -15.70
C ASN A 718 -0.35 -3.96 -16.47
N THR A 719 -0.15 -3.94 -17.80
CA THR A 719 -0.39 -2.79 -18.67
C THR A 719 -1.35 -3.17 -19.80
N ASP A 720 -1.98 -2.17 -20.43
CA ASP A 720 -2.85 -2.41 -21.60
C ASP A 720 -2.05 -2.44 -22.92
N ILE A 721 -0.73 -2.62 -22.84
CA ILE A 721 0.14 -2.66 -24.01
C ILE A 721 -0.06 -4.02 -24.68
N SER A 722 -0.63 -4.02 -25.89
CA SER A 722 -0.77 -5.25 -26.67
C SER A 722 0.58 -5.67 -27.26
N ILE A 723 0.96 -6.93 -27.05
CA ILE A 723 2.23 -7.50 -27.48
C ILE A 723 1.95 -8.75 -28.31
N SER A 724 2.46 -8.79 -29.54
CA SER A 724 2.27 -9.92 -30.45
C SER A 724 3.58 -10.35 -31.08
N ILE A 725 3.58 -11.56 -31.62
CA ILE A 725 4.70 -12.14 -32.37
C ILE A 725 4.20 -12.64 -33.73
N LEU A 726 4.95 -12.35 -34.79
CA LEU A 726 4.70 -12.83 -36.14
C LEU A 726 5.89 -13.62 -36.66
N THR A 727 5.59 -14.82 -37.12
CA THR A 727 6.48 -15.74 -37.81
C THR A 727 6.07 -15.89 -39.27
N ALA A 728 6.92 -16.51 -40.09
CA ALA A 728 6.64 -16.67 -41.50
C ALA A 728 5.35 -17.48 -41.76
N GLY A 729 4.97 -18.38 -40.85
CA GLY A 729 3.74 -19.18 -40.94
C GLY A 729 2.46 -18.38 -40.74
N ASP A 730 2.55 -17.21 -40.09
CA ASP A 730 1.40 -16.35 -39.80
C ASP A 730 1.04 -15.46 -41.02
N ILE A 731 1.97 -15.29 -41.96
CA ILE A 731 1.77 -14.50 -43.18
C ILE A 731 1.02 -15.34 -44.22
N LYS A 732 -0.30 -15.40 -44.06
CA LYS A 732 -1.23 -16.13 -44.93
C LYS A 732 -1.77 -15.26 -46.07
N GLN A 733 -2.56 -15.84 -46.96
CA GLN A 733 -3.09 -15.16 -48.14
C GLN A 733 -4.07 -14.02 -47.78
N ASP A 734 -4.74 -14.10 -46.64
CA ASP A 734 -5.69 -13.14 -46.08
C ASP A 734 -5.05 -12.10 -45.14
N PHE A 735 -3.73 -12.19 -44.87
CA PHE A 735 -3.02 -11.25 -44.00
C PHE A 735 -3.12 -9.80 -44.49
N THR A 736 -3.41 -8.86 -43.58
CA THR A 736 -3.69 -7.44 -43.83
C THR A 736 -2.88 -6.50 -42.92
N ALA A 737 -2.94 -5.19 -43.19
CA ALA A 737 -2.35 -4.18 -42.30
C ALA A 737 -2.98 -4.17 -40.90
N MET A 738 -4.26 -4.51 -40.77
CA MET A 738 -4.95 -4.52 -39.47
C MET A 738 -4.37 -5.55 -38.51
N ASP A 739 -3.90 -6.69 -39.01
CA ASP A 739 -3.28 -7.75 -38.20
C ASP A 739 -1.99 -7.27 -37.50
N MET A 740 -1.30 -6.29 -38.09
CA MET A 740 -0.13 -5.66 -37.50
C MET A 740 -0.51 -4.50 -36.56
N GLU A 741 -1.54 -3.73 -36.92
CA GLU A 741 -1.99 -2.53 -36.18
C GLU A 741 -2.69 -2.84 -34.84
N GLN A 742 -3.10 -4.09 -34.59
CA GLN A 742 -3.67 -4.52 -33.30
C GLN A 742 -2.66 -4.51 -32.14
N SER A 743 -1.36 -4.43 -32.44
CA SER A 743 -0.29 -4.56 -31.45
C SER A 743 0.39 -3.22 -31.14
N ASN A 744 0.69 -2.92 -29.88
CA ASN A 744 1.55 -1.80 -29.53
C ASN A 744 3.03 -2.16 -29.65
N LEU A 745 3.39 -3.43 -29.35
CA LEU A 745 4.71 -4.01 -29.55
C LEU A 745 4.59 -5.26 -30.43
N LEU A 746 5.24 -5.25 -31.58
CA LEU A 746 5.15 -6.35 -32.54
C LEU A 746 6.52 -6.96 -32.81
N PHE A 747 6.71 -8.19 -32.36
CA PHE A 747 7.91 -8.97 -32.61
C PHE A 747 7.81 -9.70 -33.95
N ILE A 748 8.78 -9.55 -34.85
CA ILE A 748 8.74 -10.14 -36.20
C ILE A 748 10.04 -10.89 -36.49
N THR A 749 9.93 -12.12 -37.00
CA THR A 749 11.12 -12.83 -37.50
C THR A 749 11.58 -12.24 -38.83
N LEU A 750 12.89 -12.26 -39.11
CA LEU A 750 13.40 -11.84 -40.42
C LEU A 750 12.73 -12.59 -41.60
N ASP A 751 12.35 -13.84 -41.41
CA ASP A 751 11.58 -14.63 -42.38
C ASP A 751 10.16 -14.11 -42.63
N ALA A 752 9.47 -13.66 -41.58
CA ALA A 752 8.16 -13.04 -41.71
C ALA A 752 8.26 -11.69 -42.41
N TRP A 753 9.25 -10.87 -42.04
CA TRP A 753 9.53 -9.59 -42.71
C TRP A 753 9.78 -9.78 -44.21
N PHE A 754 10.61 -10.77 -44.57
CA PHE A 754 10.86 -11.11 -45.96
C PHE A 754 9.56 -11.40 -46.71
N ARG A 755 8.70 -12.29 -46.21
CA ARG A 755 7.39 -12.59 -46.83
C ARG A 755 6.49 -11.36 -46.96
N ILE A 756 6.43 -10.51 -45.93
CA ILE A 756 5.64 -9.27 -45.99
C ILE A 756 6.12 -8.38 -47.13
N THR A 757 7.44 -8.22 -47.28
CA THR A 757 8.00 -7.34 -48.31
C THR A 757 7.96 -7.94 -49.73
N THR A 758 8.04 -9.25 -49.89
CA THR A 758 8.01 -9.88 -51.22
C THR A 758 6.59 -10.12 -51.71
N ASP A 759 5.71 -10.59 -50.84
CA ASP A 759 4.41 -11.14 -51.25
C ASP A 759 3.28 -10.14 -50.97
N LYS A 760 3.50 -9.21 -50.03
CA LYS A 760 2.47 -8.33 -49.45
C LYS A 760 2.91 -6.87 -49.35
N LEU A 761 3.79 -6.38 -50.23
CA LEU A 761 4.38 -5.03 -50.16
C LEU A 761 3.34 -3.90 -50.03
N ASN A 762 2.14 -4.08 -50.58
CA ASN A 762 1.03 -3.13 -50.45
C ASN A 762 0.65 -2.83 -48.99
N ILE A 763 0.81 -3.79 -48.08
CA ILE A 763 0.56 -3.63 -46.64
C ILE A 763 1.52 -2.61 -46.03
N ILE A 764 2.81 -2.65 -46.40
CA ILE A 764 3.83 -1.68 -45.96
C ILE A 764 3.47 -0.27 -46.43
N LEU A 765 3.02 -0.14 -47.69
CA LEU A 765 2.62 1.14 -48.27
C LEU A 765 1.34 1.68 -47.61
N GLU A 766 0.40 0.81 -47.24
CA GLU A 766 -0.82 1.18 -46.51
C GLU A 766 -0.47 1.71 -45.10
N MET A 767 0.35 0.97 -44.36
CA MET A 767 0.80 1.38 -43.02
C MET A 767 1.53 2.73 -43.05
N ARG A 768 2.34 2.99 -44.08
CA ARG A 768 2.98 4.31 -44.27
C ARG A 768 1.95 5.43 -44.38
N LYS A 769 0.88 5.25 -45.17
CA LYS A 769 -0.17 6.26 -45.34
C LYS A 769 -0.88 6.57 -44.03
N LYS A 770 -1.12 5.56 -43.20
CA LYS A 770 -1.80 5.69 -41.91
C LYS A 770 -0.87 6.08 -40.76
N ARG A 771 0.45 6.07 -40.97
CA ARG A 771 1.47 6.12 -39.90
C ARG A 771 1.23 5.03 -38.84
N GLY A 772 0.83 3.84 -39.30
CA GLY A 772 0.47 2.71 -38.45
C GLY A 772 1.66 2.20 -37.63
N VAL A 773 2.85 2.15 -38.24
CA VAL A 773 4.11 1.82 -37.54
C VAL A 773 4.84 3.11 -37.21
N SER A 774 5.13 3.31 -35.92
CA SER A 774 5.81 4.52 -35.44
C SER A 774 7.33 4.34 -35.39
N HIS A 775 7.80 3.17 -34.98
CA HIS A 775 9.22 2.85 -34.81
C HIS A 775 9.50 1.40 -35.23
N ILE A 776 10.67 1.18 -35.83
CA ILE A 776 11.20 -0.14 -36.13
C ILE A 776 12.56 -0.28 -35.47
N ILE A 777 12.70 -1.34 -34.69
CA ILE A 777 13.92 -1.70 -34.00
C ILE A 777 14.39 -3.02 -34.60
N PHE A 778 15.60 -3.04 -35.14
CA PHE A 778 16.18 -4.25 -35.69
C PHE A 778 17.30 -4.72 -34.78
N ASP A 779 17.09 -5.85 -34.11
CA ASP A 779 18.05 -6.44 -33.19
C ASP A 779 19.04 -7.36 -33.91
N GLU A 780 20.26 -7.42 -33.37
CA GLU A 780 21.40 -8.17 -33.91
C GLU A 780 21.69 -7.89 -35.39
N TYR A 781 21.64 -6.61 -35.80
CA TYR A 781 21.79 -6.26 -37.22
C TYR A 781 23.17 -6.61 -37.81
N HIS A 782 24.20 -6.78 -36.97
CA HIS A 782 25.53 -7.22 -37.40
C HIS A 782 25.52 -8.62 -38.05
N MET A 783 24.52 -9.46 -37.76
CA MET A 783 24.34 -10.78 -38.37
C MET A 783 24.18 -10.71 -39.89
N LEU A 784 23.85 -9.54 -40.45
CA LEU A 784 23.90 -9.27 -41.88
C LEU A 784 25.22 -9.75 -42.52
N TYR A 785 26.36 -9.57 -41.84
CA TYR A 785 27.67 -9.95 -42.37
C TYR A 785 27.95 -11.43 -42.20
N GLU A 786 27.62 -11.99 -41.04
CA GLU A 786 27.88 -13.40 -40.72
C GLU A 786 26.99 -14.34 -41.54
N GLU A 787 25.73 -13.95 -41.74
CA GLU A 787 24.74 -14.75 -42.46
C GLU A 787 24.57 -14.32 -43.93
N HIS A 788 25.38 -13.39 -44.44
CA HIS A 788 25.22 -12.84 -45.80
C HIS A 788 25.18 -13.93 -46.87
N SER A 789 26.01 -14.95 -46.73
CA SER A 789 26.13 -16.06 -47.69
C SER A 789 24.94 -17.03 -47.63
N ILE A 790 24.23 -17.10 -46.51
CA ILE A 790 23.19 -18.10 -46.24
C ILE A 790 21.78 -17.49 -46.39
N ARG A 791 21.58 -16.26 -45.93
CA ARG A 791 20.26 -15.58 -45.88
C ARG A 791 20.22 -14.30 -46.71
N LYS A 792 21.06 -14.19 -47.74
CA LYS A 792 21.22 -13.00 -48.60
C LYS A 792 19.91 -12.30 -48.97
N THR A 793 18.95 -13.05 -49.52
CA THR A 793 17.67 -12.50 -50.01
C THR A 793 16.82 -11.92 -48.87
N LYS A 794 16.86 -12.54 -47.69
CA LYS A 794 16.13 -12.07 -46.51
C LYS A 794 16.72 -10.76 -46.00
N TYR A 795 18.05 -10.66 -45.91
CA TYR A 795 18.68 -9.40 -45.53
C TYR A 795 18.55 -8.31 -46.61
N LEU A 796 18.49 -8.65 -47.89
CA LEU A 796 18.18 -7.66 -48.94
C LEU A 796 16.81 -7.01 -48.74
N SER A 797 15.85 -7.72 -48.16
CA SER A 797 14.52 -7.17 -47.88
C SER A 797 14.50 -6.07 -46.80
N THR A 798 15.55 -5.91 -46.01
CA THR A 798 15.63 -4.83 -45.01
C THR A 798 15.74 -3.45 -45.65
N ARG A 799 16.09 -3.37 -46.94
CA ARG A 799 16.00 -2.11 -47.71
C ARG A 799 14.59 -1.53 -47.78
N HIS A 800 13.56 -2.37 -47.58
CA HIS A 800 12.17 -1.90 -47.52
C HIS A 800 11.77 -1.29 -46.16
N LEU A 801 12.66 -1.29 -45.16
CA LEU A 801 12.36 -0.69 -43.84
C LEU A 801 11.98 0.79 -43.97
N LEU A 802 12.73 1.56 -44.77
CA LEU A 802 12.43 2.97 -45.03
C LEU A 802 11.08 3.18 -45.74
N SER A 803 10.58 2.16 -46.45
CA SER A 803 9.29 2.25 -47.14
C SER A 803 8.10 2.32 -46.16
N THR A 804 8.31 2.03 -44.88
CA THR A 804 7.29 2.18 -43.82
C THR A 804 7.09 3.63 -43.38
N GLY A 805 8.09 4.50 -43.57
CA GLY A 805 8.13 5.85 -43.01
C GLY A 805 8.30 5.93 -41.50
N ALA A 806 8.60 4.81 -40.83
CA ALA A 806 8.90 4.75 -39.39
C ALA A 806 10.34 5.16 -39.10
N THR A 807 10.60 5.59 -37.86
CA THR A 807 11.98 5.77 -37.37
C THR A 807 12.64 4.41 -37.15
N ILE A 808 13.88 4.25 -37.61
CA ILE A 808 14.63 2.97 -37.57
C ILE A 808 15.74 3.06 -36.52
N THR A 809 15.81 2.05 -35.65
CA THR A 809 16.89 1.87 -34.69
C THR A 809 17.54 0.51 -34.92
N LEU A 810 18.83 0.49 -35.27
CA LEU A 810 19.60 -0.73 -35.42
C LEU A 810 20.33 -1.02 -34.10
N LEU A 811 20.02 -2.14 -33.45
CA LEU A 811 20.73 -2.59 -32.25
C LEU A 811 21.83 -3.56 -32.63
N THR A 812 23.00 -3.38 -32.02
CA THR A 812 24.14 -4.28 -32.18
C THR A 812 25.02 -4.26 -30.93
N ALA A 813 25.69 -5.37 -30.65
CA ALA A 813 26.72 -5.42 -29.61
C ALA A 813 28.14 -5.43 -30.19
N THR A 814 28.33 -5.95 -31.40
CA THR A 814 29.64 -6.41 -31.87
C THR A 814 30.08 -5.77 -33.20
N LEU A 815 29.33 -4.80 -33.75
CA LEU A 815 29.63 -4.24 -35.06
C LEU A 815 30.88 -3.32 -35.02
N PRO A 816 31.99 -3.69 -35.69
CA PRO A 816 33.22 -2.90 -35.67
C PRO A 816 33.05 -1.56 -36.42
N ASN A 817 33.75 -0.50 -35.95
CA ASN A 817 33.69 0.86 -36.51
C ASN A 817 33.75 0.92 -38.05
N PRO A 818 34.65 0.20 -38.75
CA PRO A 818 34.74 0.28 -40.21
C PRO A 818 33.49 -0.19 -40.96
N PHE A 819 32.66 -1.03 -40.34
CA PHE A 819 31.46 -1.62 -40.96
C PHE A 819 30.18 -0.83 -40.69
N ARG A 820 30.22 0.13 -39.76
CA ARG A 820 29.06 0.92 -39.34
C ARG A 820 28.49 1.77 -40.47
N ARG A 821 29.34 2.57 -41.10
CA ARG A 821 28.96 3.45 -42.22
C ARG A 821 28.45 2.65 -43.43
N PRO A 822 29.12 1.56 -43.88
CA PRO A 822 28.57 0.67 -44.91
C PRO A 822 27.19 0.10 -44.60
N VAL A 823 26.91 -0.28 -43.34
CA VAL A 823 25.57 -0.75 -42.92
C VAL A 823 24.52 0.34 -43.12
N MET A 824 24.81 1.55 -42.66
CA MET A 824 23.88 2.67 -42.78
C MET A 824 23.66 3.06 -44.24
N GLN A 825 24.70 3.01 -45.08
CA GLN A 825 24.61 3.18 -46.53
C GLN A 825 23.75 2.12 -47.20
N PHE A 826 23.90 0.86 -46.79
CA PHE A 826 23.13 -0.24 -47.35
C PHE A 826 21.61 -0.08 -47.15
N LEU A 827 21.23 0.57 -46.04
CA LEU A 827 19.84 0.90 -45.68
C LEU A 827 19.39 2.29 -46.12
N ASP A 828 20.27 3.11 -46.71
CA ASP A 828 20.01 4.50 -47.11
C ASP A 828 19.64 5.42 -45.93
N ILE A 829 20.29 5.24 -44.77
CA ILE A 829 20.04 6.02 -43.54
C ILE A 829 21.25 6.81 -43.03
N GLU A 830 22.40 6.74 -43.72
CA GLU A 830 23.68 7.33 -43.27
C GLU A 830 23.55 8.80 -42.81
N ASP A 831 22.91 9.65 -43.62
CA ASP A 831 22.80 11.09 -43.32
C ASP A 831 21.74 11.41 -42.24
N SER A 832 20.95 10.41 -41.84
CA SER A 832 19.82 10.56 -40.92
C SER A 832 19.99 9.81 -39.60
N ALA A 833 21.06 9.02 -39.46
CA ALA A 833 21.27 8.11 -38.34
C ALA A 833 22.30 8.65 -37.35
N VAL A 834 21.97 8.60 -36.06
CA VAL A 834 22.91 8.91 -34.96
C VAL A 834 23.52 7.64 -34.37
N GLU A 835 24.80 7.70 -33.97
CA GLU A 835 25.47 6.61 -33.25
C GLU A 835 25.32 6.79 -31.73
N ILE A 836 24.87 5.76 -31.02
CA ILE A 836 24.63 5.78 -29.56
C ILE A 836 25.33 4.57 -28.91
N GLY A 837 25.99 4.75 -27.75
CA GLY A 837 26.50 3.63 -26.93
C GLY A 837 27.70 2.85 -27.50
N MET A 838 28.43 3.45 -28.43
CA MET A 838 29.44 2.79 -29.26
C MET A 838 30.84 2.61 -28.62
N GLY A 839 30.91 2.46 -27.30
CA GLY A 839 32.16 2.30 -26.54
C GLY A 839 32.88 0.98 -26.81
N THR A 840 34.14 0.87 -26.37
CA THR A 840 34.88 -0.40 -26.37
C THR A 840 34.35 -1.30 -25.25
N CYS A 841 33.96 -2.53 -25.59
CA CYS A 841 33.52 -3.55 -24.64
C CYS A 841 34.59 -3.79 -23.57
N THR A 842 34.40 -3.24 -22.37
CA THR A 842 35.23 -3.50 -21.20
C THR A 842 34.35 -4.05 -20.09
N HIS A 843 34.43 -5.36 -19.85
CA HIS A 843 33.83 -5.97 -18.67
C HIS A 843 34.90 -6.03 -17.56
N PRO A 844 34.86 -5.11 -16.56
CA PRO A 844 35.93 -5.00 -15.56
C PRO A 844 36.01 -6.23 -14.62
N ASP A 845 34.96 -7.04 -14.56
CA ASP A 845 34.84 -8.18 -13.63
C ASP A 845 35.14 -9.55 -14.26
N ILE A 846 35.71 -9.60 -15.49
CA ILE A 846 36.03 -10.86 -16.18
C ILE A 846 37.53 -11.14 -16.16
N GLU A 847 37.91 -12.24 -15.52
CA GLU A 847 39.26 -12.80 -15.59
C GLU A 847 39.36 -13.81 -16.75
N VAL A 848 40.19 -13.52 -17.75
CA VAL A 848 40.40 -14.42 -18.90
C VAL A 848 41.67 -15.25 -18.69
N ASN A 849 41.47 -16.57 -18.50
CA ASN A 849 42.55 -17.53 -18.30
C ASN A 849 42.64 -18.52 -19.47
N VAL A 850 43.78 -18.54 -20.17
CA VAL A 850 44.04 -19.45 -21.30
C VAL A 850 44.96 -20.59 -20.88
N HIS A 851 44.59 -21.82 -21.19
CA HIS A 851 45.38 -23.01 -20.84
C HIS A 851 45.51 -23.96 -22.03
N VAL A 852 46.71 -24.51 -22.19
CA VAL A 852 46.99 -25.51 -23.22
C VAL A 852 46.80 -26.90 -22.63
N VAL A 853 45.89 -27.68 -23.22
CA VAL A 853 45.58 -29.05 -22.81
C VAL A 853 45.77 -29.98 -24.00
N LYS A 854 46.32 -31.18 -23.79
CA LYS A 854 46.40 -32.19 -24.86
C LYS A 854 44.99 -32.66 -25.18
N GLN A 855 44.63 -32.72 -26.47
CA GLN A 855 43.27 -33.04 -26.93
C GLN A 855 42.67 -34.29 -26.28
N ARG A 856 43.46 -35.36 -26.09
CA ARG A 856 43.01 -36.60 -25.44
C ARG A 856 42.62 -36.47 -23.96
N MET A 857 42.98 -35.36 -23.30
CA MET A 857 42.73 -35.11 -21.88
C MET A 857 41.76 -33.93 -21.69
N LEU A 858 41.18 -33.40 -22.76
CA LEU A 858 40.37 -32.19 -22.73
C LEU A 858 39.15 -32.36 -21.82
N ASP A 859 38.44 -33.47 -21.98
CA ASP A 859 37.18 -33.75 -21.26
C ASP A 859 37.42 -33.90 -19.75
N ASP A 860 38.42 -34.71 -19.37
CA ASP A 860 38.78 -34.97 -17.98
C ASP A 860 39.31 -33.71 -17.29
N GLU A 861 40.16 -32.93 -17.97
CA GLU A 861 40.72 -31.69 -17.43
C GLU A 861 39.64 -30.61 -17.30
N ALA A 862 38.67 -30.54 -18.22
CA ALA A 862 37.53 -29.64 -18.11
C ALA A 862 36.66 -30.00 -16.89
N ALA A 863 36.28 -31.28 -16.73
CA ALA A 863 35.49 -31.74 -15.59
C ALA A 863 36.20 -31.50 -14.25
N LYS A 864 37.51 -31.80 -14.18
CA LYS A 864 38.35 -31.54 -13.01
C LYS A 864 38.36 -30.06 -12.64
N ARG A 865 38.48 -29.15 -13.61
CA ARG A 865 38.49 -27.70 -13.37
C ARG A 865 37.16 -27.18 -12.85
N VAL A 866 36.05 -27.64 -13.42
CA VAL A 866 34.70 -27.35 -12.91
C VAL A 866 34.58 -27.79 -11.45
N SER A 867 35.04 -29.00 -11.13
CA SER A 867 35.04 -29.54 -9.76
C SER A 867 35.88 -28.71 -8.78
N VAL A 868 37.11 -28.37 -9.15
CA VAL A 868 37.99 -27.53 -8.31
C VAL A 868 37.39 -26.13 -8.09
N ARG A 869 36.79 -25.55 -9.13
CA ARG A 869 36.21 -24.20 -9.05
C ARG A 869 34.94 -24.19 -8.20
N LEU A 870 34.06 -25.18 -8.31
CA LEU A 870 32.89 -25.30 -7.43
C LEU A 870 33.27 -25.61 -5.99
N LYS A 871 34.33 -26.40 -5.73
CA LYS A 871 34.83 -26.62 -4.36
C LYS A 871 35.33 -25.33 -3.70
N SER A 872 36.02 -24.48 -4.47
CA SER A 872 36.49 -23.18 -3.97
C SER A 872 35.38 -22.13 -3.87
N HIS A 873 34.30 -22.28 -4.65
CA HIS A 873 33.16 -21.37 -4.69
C HIS A 873 31.85 -22.19 -4.66
N PRO A 874 31.46 -22.74 -3.50
CA PRO A 874 30.36 -23.72 -3.41
C PRO A 874 28.99 -23.18 -3.82
N ASN A 875 28.81 -21.85 -3.83
CA ASN A 875 27.59 -21.18 -4.28
C ASN A 875 27.70 -20.62 -5.72
N GLY A 876 28.78 -20.91 -6.45
CA GLY A 876 29.00 -20.42 -7.80
C GLY A 876 28.26 -21.26 -8.86
N THR A 877 27.95 -20.64 -10.00
CA THR A 877 27.41 -21.31 -11.18
C THR A 877 28.49 -21.36 -12.27
N ILE A 878 28.65 -22.51 -12.93
CA ILE A 878 29.62 -22.69 -14.01
C ILE A 878 28.92 -23.15 -15.28
N HIS A 879 29.17 -22.44 -16.38
CA HIS A 879 28.80 -22.86 -17.72
C HIS A 879 30.00 -23.50 -18.40
N CYS A 880 29.88 -24.77 -18.79
CA CYS A 880 30.87 -25.46 -19.61
C CYS A 880 30.34 -25.56 -21.04
N ILE A 881 31.06 -24.95 -21.99
CA ILE A 881 30.67 -24.92 -23.40
C ILE A 881 31.67 -25.77 -24.17
N SER A 882 31.20 -26.80 -24.86
CA SER A 882 32.02 -27.64 -25.75
C SER A 882 31.66 -27.39 -27.21
N TYR A 883 32.61 -27.68 -28.09
CA TYR A 883 32.39 -27.58 -29.54
C TYR A 883 31.62 -28.79 -30.09
N PHE A 884 31.88 -29.99 -29.57
CA PHE A 884 31.22 -31.22 -29.98
C PHE A 884 30.27 -31.75 -28.89
N LYS A 885 29.14 -32.32 -29.32
CA LYS A 885 28.17 -33.01 -28.44
C LYS A 885 28.83 -34.15 -27.65
N ALA A 886 29.66 -34.96 -28.32
CA ALA A 886 30.36 -36.08 -27.70
C ALA A 886 31.27 -35.66 -26.53
N ASP A 887 31.91 -34.49 -26.63
CA ASP A 887 32.74 -33.96 -25.56
C ASP A 887 31.87 -33.50 -24.37
N ALA A 888 30.72 -32.87 -24.65
CA ALA A 888 29.77 -32.46 -23.61
C ALA A 888 29.24 -33.67 -22.81
N GLU A 889 28.88 -34.75 -23.52
CA GLU A 889 28.38 -35.99 -22.92
C GLU A 889 29.45 -36.68 -22.05
N LYS A 890 30.71 -36.68 -22.49
CA LYS A 890 31.82 -37.20 -21.70
C LYS A 890 32.08 -36.35 -20.46
N ILE A 891 32.17 -35.03 -20.61
CA ILE A 891 32.36 -34.10 -19.48
C ILE A 891 31.22 -34.29 -18.45
N SER A 892 29.97 -34.37 -18.93
CA SER A 892 28.79 -34.65 -18.11
C SER A 892 28.93 -35.98 -17.36
N THR A 893 29.30 -37.05 -18.05
CA THR A 893 29.53 -38.37 -17.44
C THR A 893 30.62 -38.34 -16.38
N THR A 894 31.73 -37.65 -16.63
CA THR A 894 32.84 -37.52 -15.67
C THR A 894 32.43 -36.68 -14.45
N LEU A 895 31.68 -35.59 -14.64
CA LEU A 895 31.16 -34.76 -13.55
C LEU A 895 30.19 -35.53 -12.64
N ASP A 896 29.33 -36.36 -13.22
CA ASP A 896 28.40 -37.22 -12.47
C ASP A 896 29.16 -38.32 -11.72
N LYS A 897 29.88 -39.17 -12.47
CA LYS A 897 30.44 -40.42 -11.94
C LYS A 897 31.66 -40.23 -11.06
N GLU A 898 32.55 -39.29 -11.39
CA GLU A 898 33.81 -39.12 -10.65
C GLU A 898 33.72 -38.05 -9.56
N TYR A 899 32.93 -37.01 -9.80
CA TYR A 899 32.88 -35.84 -8.91
C TYR A 899 31.53 -35.66 -8.19
N GLY A 900 30.47 -36.37 -8.58
CA GLY A 900 29.15 -36.26 -7.96
C GLY A 900 28.54 -34.87 -8.06
N ILE A 901 28.83 -34.13 -9.14
CA ILE A 901 28.40 -32.73 -9.30
C ILE A 901 27.06 -32.69 -10.04
N PRO A 902 26.00 -32.12 -9.43
CA PRO A 902 24.73 -31.96 -10.11
C PRO A 902 24.86 -30.96 -11.27
N HIS A 903 24.36 -31.35 -12.45
CA HIS A 903 24.45 -30.53 -13.67
C HIS A 903 23.35 -30.88 -14.66
N THR A 904 23.20 -30.04 -15.70
CA THR A 904 22.26 -30.22 -16.80
C THR A 904 23.01 -30.15 -18.12
N LEU A 905 22.81 -31.13 -18.99
CA LEU A 905 23.39 -31.17 -20.33
C LEU A 905 22.40 -30.56 -21.34
N LEU A 906 22.84 -29.55 -22.08
CA LEU A 906 22.07 -28.91 -23.14
C LEU A 906 22.76 -29.12 -24.48
N THR A 907 22.06 -29.72 -25.44
CA THR A 907 22.51 -29.95 -26.82
C THR A 907 21.49 -29.40 -27.81
N GLY A 908 21.87 -29.24 -29.09
CA GLY A 908 20.97 -28.73 -30.14
C GLY A 908 19.72 -29.59 -30.42
N GLU A 909 19.66 -30.82 -29.88
CA GLU A 909 18.54 -31.76 -30.02
C GLU A 909 17.65 -31.84 -28.76
N SER A 910 17.94 -31.04 -27.73
CA SER A 910 17.17 -31.05 -26.48
C SER A 910 15.84 -30.32 -26.71
N ASP A 911 14.72 -30.95 -26.35
CA ASP A 911 13.40 -30.32 -26.48
C ASP A 911 13.31 -29.02 -25.67
N ALA A 912 12.75 -27.98 -26.31
CA ALA A 912 12.65 -26.62 -25.79
C ALA A 912 11.74 -26.48 -24.55
N GLU A 913 11.12 -27.56 -24.07
CA GLU A 913 10.22 -27.56 -22.91
C GLU A 913 10.95 -27.57 -21.55
N ASN A 914 12.27 -27.82 -21.51
CA ASN A 914 13.04 -27.92 -20.26
C ASN A 914 13.89 -26.68 -19.91
N VAL A 915 13.66 -25.53 -20.54
CA VAL A 915 14.35 -24.27 -20.17
C VAL A 915 13.39 -23.39 -19.35
N GLY A 916 13.37 -23.63 -18.03
CA GLY A 916 12.62 -22.86 -17.03
C GLY A 916 13.48 -21.87 -16.27
#